data_AF-A0A8B9L884-F1
#
_entry.id   AF-A0A8B9L884-F1
#
_cell.length_a   1.000
_cell.length_b   1.000
_cell.length_c   1.000
_cell.angle_alpha   90.00
_cell.angle_beta   90.00
_cell.angle_gamma   90.00
#
_symmetry.space_group_name_H-M   'P 1'
#
loop_
_entity.id
_entity.type
_entity.pdbx_description
1 polymer ?
#
loop_
_entity_poly.entity_id
_entity_poly.type
_entity_poly.pdbx_seq_one_letter_code
_entity_poly.pdbx_strand_id
1 'polypeptide(L)'
;MADTVQTGDEVGRILVKVQNDLSQLKKSLSRVIISEPGETLDIQVLDAAISRTEIGIKKHAEEYLKTVNKQVSTLPIIEDNKKKTRKIAKWQPSPESIPNLLPQKYMIVGASPGEKHKAAFAMRLLYNPSHPKNRELIHQNYGIQLPDLQKKTGSNVSVQTDVNQSKDIVQAHRISHLHRPPTWTITTPPPTAASDSKLPQGPARLSPLSPQCAPALPPVPISKHCFSIVDGRIDPCCTEFCAFKKQYCLCWGPLMEALWRLEQLMQEYAVPHARVCDQRLVALMQTGELDWGGGGVGHLLSVLENQEEVWELMRRPGQRYRGEGGRQAAAERIQASWRCHQARTAYLRQQRRKWAAETIAISWLLHAQVGRVRKSLQATRLRQLENYRNCVCVCVCVCVGYSEQQRRSLTGFDILQNTQMGRLCDIRDENIEVIYVCPVRLGEDLLHYYTQLLGLQGAVETGDLSAVPASSAKRFTILTPEAYQHFPNHNMCVSTLLKYSPRTLRRIKDLIQGKHAYIVSGVPHMDDLAVADELGVPVLGPEPAVAQLYGTKSGARRIFTSAGVSVPPGHGDIYTLQQLYECLAQLMTDHLEVQRWLFKMDGEFGSRGTAYCDVSHLSFRSWALQKYRRHGPQLWRMAWAQEPVLIKFQEEVPALLASHAKLFNTSCYPSWISFLEHFLKEGGTVEAYPPSDSVTCLTVDLLVEPGGEVHMLSCGDQLHEPGSMQVVGCSMPQTSICQHTLHSICMRVGQACHQRHILGLLSLDLVTFLELGTLEQQVWAVDLDIGYSNQLAMTQMMLFMTSGTLNCRTGCLEVPPLVINSKASARHKAPKALSVTSRFAVMSSKLFHTNLSMVHYSVFFQMCKAHRIGFDIKERQGSVFALHDSTERKSLGLVTISPDLKGALLTFAHNLSIIHQEISAPNLQGKTNFKKLIKNIEEVVGVTIQNAEIEKSA
;
A
#
# COMPACT_ATOMS: atom_id res chain seq x y z
N MET A 1 35.26 21.06 -2.48
CA MET A 1 34.06 21.80 -2.90
C MET A 1 34.27 22.26 -4.34
N ALA A 2 33.82 21.43 -5.27
CA ALA A 2 33.68 21.75 -6.70
C ALA A 2 32.77 20.70 -7.40
N ASP A 3 32.63 19.48 -6.84
CA ASP A 3 31.99 18.37 -7.58
C ASP A 3 30.54 18.01 -7.19
N THR A 4 29.90 18.69 -6.23
CA THR A 4 28.54 18.33 -5.78
C THR A 4 27.40 19.20 -6.34
N VAL A 5 27.67 20.09 -7.30
CA VAL A 5 26.64 21.02 -7.87
C VAL A 5 26.12 20.58 -9.26
N GLN A 6 26.56 19.45 -9.82
CA GLN A 6 26.18 19.07 -11.19
C GLN A 6 24.90 18.21 -11.33
N THR A 7 24.33 17.67 -10.27
CA THR A 7 23.24 16.67 -10.36
C THR A 7 21.82 17.24 -10.48
N GLY A 8 21.66 18.56 -10.69
CA GLY A 8 20.35 19.22 -10.70
C GLY A 8 19.58 19.22 -12.01
N ASP A 9 20.18 18.83 -13.15
CA ASP A 9 19.56 19.00 -14.47
C ASP A 9 19.90 17.87 -15.46
N GLU A 10 19.97 16.64 -14.97
CA GLU A 10 20.32 15.47 -15.79
C GLU A 10 19.18 15.10 -16.75
N VAL A 11 17.92 15.25 -16.30
CA VAL A 11 16.72 15.06 -17.12
C VAL A 11 16.61 16.13 -18.22
N GLY A 12 16.95 17.39 -17.93
CA GLY A 12 16.97 18.46 -18.92
C GLY A 12 18.02 18.22 -20.01
N ARG A 13 19.22 17.75 -19.64
CA ARG A 13 20.26 17.37 -20.60
C ARG A 13 19.85 16.19 -21.47
N ILE A 14 19.18 15.18 -20.90
CA ILE A 14 18.66 14.03 -21.65
C ILE A 14 17.59 14.47 -22.66
N LEU A 15 16.64 15.30 -22.24
CA LEU A 15 15.58 15.81 -23.12
C LEU A 15 16.14 16.66 -24.27
N VAL A 16 17.15 17.49 -24.00
CA VAL A 16 17.85 18.28 -25.03
C VAL A 16 18.62 17.35 -26.00
N LYS A 17 19.22 16.27 -25.51
CA LYS A 17 19.93 15.29 -26.35
C LYS A 17 18.97 14.50 -27.24
N VAL A 18 17.86 13.99 -26.70
CA VAL A 18 16.80 13.34 -27.49
C VAL A 18 16.20 14.29 -28.53
N GLN A 19 16.01 15.57 -28.16
CA GLN A 19 15.53 16.59 -29.10
C GLN A 19 16.54 16.86 -30.23
N ASN A 20 17.84 16.86 -29.94
CA ASN A 20 18.89 17.02 -30.94
C ASN A 20 18.99 15.79 -31.88
N ASP A 21 18.88 14.59 -31.33
CA ASP A 21 18.92 13.34 -32.10
C ASP A 21 17.70 13.22 -33.04
N LEU A 22 16.51 13.57 -32.55
CA LEU A 22 15.30 13.67 -33.39
C LEU A 22 15.41 14.78 -34.45
N SER A 23 16.10 15.88 -34.14
CA SER A 23 16.35 16.97 -35.09
C SER A 23 17.37 16.58 -36.17
N GLN A 24 18.37 15.77 -35.83
CA GLN A 24 19.30 15.18 -36.80
C GLN A 24 18.59 14.14 -37.69
N LEU A 25 17.79 13.24 -37.10
CA LEU A 25 17.00 12.27 -37.84
C LEU A 25 16.05 12.97 -38.84
N LYS A 26 15.39 14.05 -38.41
CA LYS A 26 14.55 14.88 -39.28
C LYS A 26 15.33 15.56 -40.40
N LYS A 27 16.56 16.05 -40.14
CA LYS A 27 17.44 16.62 -41.16
C LYS A 27 17.90 15.56 -42.18
N SER A 28 18.21 14.35 -41.73
CA SER A 28 18.58 13.22 -42.58
C SER A 28 17.41 12.79 -43.47
N LEU A 29 16.21 12.65 -42.91
CA LEU A 29 14.98 12.38 -43.68
C LEU A 29 14.66 13.49 -44.69
N SER A 30 14.87 14.77 -44.35
CA SER A 30 14.65 15.87 -45.29
C SER A 30 15.66 15.95 -46.44
N ARG A 31 16.87 15.40 -46.28
CA ARG A 31 17.85 15.31 -47.38
C ARG A 31 17.49 14.20 -48.38
N VAL A 32 16.88 13.11 -47.89
CA VAL A 32 16.41 11.99 -48.72
C VAL A 32 15.19 12.37 -49.57
N ILE A 33 14.35 13.30 -49.10
CA ILE A 33 13.15 13.76 -49.83
C ILE A 33 13.50 14.70 -51.01
N ILE A 34 14.74 15.21 -51.09
CA ILE A 34 15.15 16.21 -52.10
C ILE A 34 16.00 15.61 -53.24
N SER A 35 16.46 14.36 -53.12
CA SER A 35 17.18 13.70 -54.22
C SER A 35 16.22 13.10 -55.25
N GLU A 36 16.61 13.20 -56.52
CA GLU A 36 15.87 12.87 -57.75
C GLU A 36 15.13 11.52 -57.76
N PRO A 37 14.08 11.36 -58.60
CA PRO A 37 13.26 10.16 -58.63
C PRO A 37 14.05 8.96 -59.20
N GLY A 38 14.64 8.17 -58.30
CA GLY A 38 15.36 6.95 -58.69
C GLY A 38 16.07 6.19 -57.57
N GLU A 39 16.40 6.80 -56.44
CA GLU A 39 17.06 6.09 -55.33
C GLU A 39 16.07 5.56 -54.29
N THR A 40 16.00 4.22 -54.20
CA THR A 40 15.19 3.50 -53.20
C THR A 40 15.68 3.77 -51.78
N LEU A 41 14.74 4.11 -50.90
CA LEU A 41 14.95 4.35 -49.48
C LEU A 41 15.54 3.10 -48.81
N ASP A 42 16.76 3.18 -48.27
CA ASP A 42 17.35 2.07 -47.52
C ASP A 42 16.74 2.01 -46.11
N ILE A 43 15.68 1.22 -45.99
CA ILE A 43 14.89 1.00 -44.77
C ILE A 43 15.81 0.54 -43.62
N GLN A 44 16.93 -0.13 -43.89
CA GLN A 44 17.86 -0.60 -42.86
C GLN A 44 18.59 0.55 -42.16
N VAL A 45 18.86 1.66 -42.85
CA VAL A 45 19.52 2.84 -42.25
C VAL A 45 18.56 3.58 -41.33
N LEU A 46 17.28 3.64 -41.69
CA LEU A 46 16.23 4.24 -40.88
C LEU A 46 15.97 3.41 -39.62
N ASP A 47 15.88 2.09 -39.77
CA ASP A 47 15.66 1.17 -38.65
C ASP A 47 16.86 1.17 -37.69
N ALA A 48 18.09 1.17 -38.21
CA ALA A 48 19.30 1.30 -37.39
C ALA A 48 19.41 2.66 -36.66
N ALA A 49 18.84 3.74 -37.20
CA ALA A 49 18.80 5.03 -36.53
C ALA A 49 17.74 5.07 -35.42
N ILE A 50 16.58 4.43 -35.64
CA ILE A 50 15.52 4.27 -34.64
C ILE A 50 16.00 3.38 -33.49
N SER A 51 16.59 2.21 -33.79
CA SER A 51 17.13 1.30 -32.77
C SER A 51 18.25 1.94 -31.94
N ARG A 52 19.12 2.74 -32.54
CA ARG A 52 20.16 3.48 -31.78
C ARG A 52 19.55 4.52 -30.83
N THR A 53 18.50 5.20 -31.26
CA THR A 53 17.78 6.18 -30.42
C THR A 53 17.05 5.47 -29.28
N GLU A 54 16.43 4.33 -29.55
CA GLU A 54 15.71 3.51 -28.57
C GLU A 54 16.65 2.90 -27.52
N ILE A 55 17.79 2.34 -27.95
CA ILE A 55 18.84 1.82 -27.05
C ILE A 55 19.44 2.95 -26.19
N GLY A 56 19.65 4.14 -26.77
CA GLY A 56 20.15 5.30 -26.02
C GLY A 56 19.19 5.76 -24.92
N ILE A 57 17.89 5.84 -25.24
CA ILE A 57 16.83 6.20 -24.28
C ILE A 57 16.71 5.12 -23.21
N LYS A 58 16.73 3.83 -23.59
CA LYS A 58 16.63 2.71 -22.65
C LYS A 58 17.79 2.70 -21.66
N LYS A 59 19.03 2.85 -22.14
CA LYS A 59 20.23 2.86 -21.28
C LYS A 59 20.22 4.05 -20.29
N HIS A 60 19.80 5.24 -20.74
CA HIS A 60 19.74 6.41 -19.86
C HIS A 60 18.53 6.36 -18.90
N ALA A 61 17.41 5.75 -19.31
CA ALA A 61 16.28 5.48 -18.41
C ALA A 61 16.66 4.48 -17.32
N GLU A 62 17.45 3.45 -17.65
CA GLU A 62 18.01 2.49 -16.70
C GLU A 62 19.04 3.12 -15.76
N GLU A 63 19.91 4.02 -16.24
CA GLU A 63 20.83 4.79 -15.41
C GLU A 63 20.08 5.76 -14.48
N TYR A 64 19.05 6.46 -14.97
CA TYR A 64 18.19 7.31 -14.15
C TYR A 64 17.41 6.49 -13.10
N LEU A 65 16.85 5.34 -13.47
CA LEU A 65 16.20 4.41 -12.53
C LEU A 65 17.18 3.91 -11.47
N LYS A 66 18.44 3.63 -11.83
CA LYS A 66 19.50 3.27 -10.87
C LYS A 66 19.84 4.43 -9.93
N THR A 67 19.88 5.66 -10.43
CA THR A 67 20.15 6.86 -9.61
C THR A 67 18.99 7.20 -8.69
N VAL A 68 17.74 7.10 -9.17
CA VAL A 68 16.52 7.25 -8.37
C VAL A 68 16.42 6.14 -7.33
N ASN A 69 16.67 4.88 -7.70
CA ASN A 69 16.67 3.77 -6.73
C ASN A 69 17.78 3.93 -5.68
N LYS A 70 18.95 4.47 -6.03
CA LYS A 70 19.99 4.84 -5.06
C LYS A 70 19.57 5.99 -4.13
N GLN A 71 18.79 6.96 -4.60
CA GLN A 71 18.25 8.05 -3.77
C GLN A 71 17.04 7.62 -2.92
N VAL A 72 16.24 6.67 -3.39
CA VAL A 72 15.10 6.07 -2.64
C VAL A 72 15.60 5.06 -1.59
N SER A 73 16.85 4.60 -1.70
CA SER A 73 17.50 3.69 -0.72
C SER A 73 18.10 4.38 0.50
N THR A 74 18.05 5.70 0.60
CA THR A 74 18.46 6.42 1.81
C THR A 74 17.42 7.45 2.20
N LEU A 75 16.71 7.20 3.30
CA LEU A 75 16.26 8.32 4.14
C LEU A 75 17.51 9.18 4.41
N PRO A 76 17.42 10.52 4.38
CA PRO A 76 18.56 11.33 4.77
C PRO A 76 18.93 10.94 6.20
N ILE A 77 20.18 10.50 6.36
CA ILE A 77 20.83 10.36 7.66
C ILE A 77 20.59 11.68 8.39
N ILE A 78 19.97 11.62 9.58
CA ILE A 78 19.96 12.75 10.51
C ILE A 78 21.41 12.87 10.99
N GLU A 79 22.23 13.57 10.23
CA GLU A 79 23.49 14.07 10.77
C GLU A 79 23.14 15.03 11.89
N ASP A 80 23.60 14.66 13.08
CA ASP A 80 23.55 15.43 14.30
C ASP A 80 24.45 16.67 14.12
N ASN A 81 23.94 17.69 13.44
CA ASN A 81 24.71 18.87 13.09
C ASN A 81 24.83 19.81 14.29
N LYS A 82 25.83 19.52 15.14
CA LYS A 82 26.49 20.52 15.98
C LYS A 82 27.00 21.66 15.09
N LYS A 83 26.35 22.82 15.21
CA LYS A 83 26.82 24.19 14.92
C LYS A 83 28.02 24.29 13.97
N LYS A 84 27.76 24.66 12.70
CA LYS A 84 28.60 25.60 11.95
C LYS A 84 27.78 26.27 10.84
N THR A 85 27.51 27.56 11.04
CA THR A 85 26.78 28.47 10.15
C THR A 85 27.56 28.68 8.85
N ARG A 86 26.96 28.29 7.71
CA ARG A 86 27.28 28.87 6.40
C ARG A 86 26.07 29.63 5.88
N LYS A 87 26.28 30.91 5.55
CA LYS A 87 25.27 31.82 4.99
C LYS A 87 24.90 31.39 3.58
N ILE A 88 23.76 30.72 3.44
CA ILE A 88 23.01 30.65 2.19
C ILE A 88 22.13 31.90 2.13
N ALA A 89 22.14 32.63 1.01
CA ALA A 89 21.35 33.84 0.84
C ALA A 89 19.86 33.54 1.03
N LYS A 90 19.31 34.00 2.16
CA LYS A 90 17.88 33.98 2.45
C LYS A 90 17.21 35.01 1.56
N TRP A 91 16.45 34.57 0.56
CA TRP A 91 15.33 35.35 0.09
C TRP A 91 14.16 35.07 1.04
N GLN A 92 13.99 35.93 2.04
CA GLN A 92 12.78 36.02 2.84
C GLN A 92 12.13 37.36 2.54
N PRO A 93 10.92 37.42 1.97
CA PRO A 93 10.12 38.62 2.15
C PRO A 93 9.67 38.68 3.62
N SER A 94 9.69 39.88 4.19
CA SER A 94 9.18 40.18 5.51
C SER A 94 7.72 39.74 5.66
N PRO A 95 7.31 39.07 6.76
CA PRO A 95 5.92 38.63 6.97
C PRO A 95 4.91 39.78 7.14
N GLU A 96 5.35 41.03 7.12
CA GLU A 96 4.53 42.21 7.42
C GLU A 96 4.11 43.02 6.18
N SER A 97 4.38 42.54 4.96
CA SER A 97 4.00 43.25 3.73
C SER A 97 3.04 42.46 2.82
N ILE A 98 2.20 41.58 3.38
CA ILE A 98 1.03 41.08 2.65
C ILE A 98 -0.13 41.98 3.09
N PRO A 99 -0.62 42.89 2.24
CA PRO A 99 -1.81 43.65 2.57
C PRO A 99 -2.94 42.66 2.84
N ASN A 100 -3.69 42.88 3.93
CA ASN A 100 -5.01 42.29 4.10
C ASN A 100 -5.81 42.59 2.84
N LEU A 101 -5.85 41.63 1.89
CA LEU A 101 -6.68 41.70 0.70
C LEU A 101 -8.12 41.41 1.14
N LEU A 102 -8.73 42.42 1.78
CA LEU A 102 -10.15 42.68 1.57
C LEU A 102 -10.40 42.69 0.05
N PRO A 103 -11.52 42.13 -0.42
CA PRO A 103 -11.74 41.94 -1.84
C PRO A 103 -11.92 43.30 -2.54
N GLN A 104 -10.83 43.91 -2.97
CA GLN A 104 -10.91 44.82 -4.10
C GLN A 104 -11.34 43.96 -5.29
N LYS A 105 -12.51 44.30 -5.85
CA LYS A 105 -13.01 43.75 -7.11
C LYS A 105 -11.88 43.86 -8.15
N TYR A 106 -11.14 42.77 -8.35
CA TYR A 106 -10.27 42.62 -9.51
C TYR A 106 -11.19 42.51 -10.73
N MET A 107 -11.54 43.66 -11.30
CA MET A 107 -12.10 43.73 -12.63
C MET A 107 -11.01 43.29 -13.60
N ILE A 108 -11.02 42.02 -14.00
CA ILE A 108 -10.26 41.58 -15.17
C ILE A 108 -10.88 42.30 -16.37
N VAL A 109 -10.21 43.36 -16.85
CA VAL A 109 -10.62 44.13 -18.02
C VAL A 109 -10.59 43.18 -19.22
N GLY A 110 -11.71 43.08 -19.94
CA GLY A 110 -11.85 42.22 -21.12
C GLY A 110 -12.24 40.75 -20.87
N ALA A 111 -12.38 40.29 -19.62
CA ALA A 111 -12.84 38.92 -19.36
C ALA A 111 -14.36 38.79 -19.52
N SER A 112 -14.78 37.68 -20.16
CA SER A 112 -16.20 37.34 -20.29
C SER A 112 -16.84 37.08 -18.91
N PRO A 113 -18.17 37.27 -18.78
CA PRO A 113 -18.87 37.01 -17.51
C PRO A 113 -18.62 35.60 -16.94
N GLY A 114 -18.50 34.60 -17.81
CA GLY A 114 -18.19 33.22 -17.43
C GLY A 114 -16.77 33.03 -16.87
N GLU A 115 -15.78 33.76 -17.38
CA GLU A 115 -14.40 33.70 -16.89
C GLU A 115 -14.25 34.42 -15.55
N LYS A 116 -14.94 35.55 -15.36
CA LYS A 116 -15.01 36.25 -14.08
C LYS A 116 -15.66 35.37 -13.01
N HIS A 117 -16.71 34.62 -13.37
CA HIS A 117 -17.35 33.67 -12.47
C HIS A 117 -16.43 32.50 -12.10
N LYS A 118 -15.71 31.90 -13.05
CA LYS A 118 -14.74 30.81 -12.78
C LYS A 118 -13.57 31.25 -11.89
N ALA A 119 -13.03 32.45 -12.09
CA ALA A 119 -11.94 32.97 -11.27
C ALA A 119 -12.40 33.28 -9.83
N ALA A 120 -13.57 33.89 -9.66
CA ALA A 120 -14.17 34.13 -8.34
C ALA A 120 -14.51 32.82 -7.62
N PHE A 121 -14.93 31.79 -8.37
CA PHE A 121 -15.23 30.46 -7.87
C PHE A 121 -13.97 29.74 -7.35
N ALA A 122 -12.88 29.76 -8.13
CA ALA A 122 -11.59 29.17 -7.72
C ALA A 122 -11.02 29.85 -6.46
N MET A 123 -11.12 31.19 -6.37
CA MET A 123 -10.68 31.94 -5.19
C MET A 123 -11.51 31.61 -3.93
N ARG A 124 -12.81 31.36 -4.06
CA ARG A 124 -13.68 30.93 -2.94
C ARG A 124 -13.32 29.56 -2.38
N LEU A 125 -12.97 28.62 -3.26
CA LEU A 125 -12.50 27.28 -2.89
C LEU A 125 -11.14 27.31 -2.17
N LEU A 126 -10.24 28.21 -2.59
CA LEU A 126 -8.91 28.36 -2.01
C LEU A 126 -8.92 28.98 -0.60
N TYR A 127 -9.87 29.88 -0.31
CA TYR A 127 -9.89 30.61 0.95
C TYR A 127 -10.48 29.82 2.13
N ASN A 128 -11.48 28.97 1.89
CA ASN A 128 -12.09 28.13 2.94
C ASN A 128 -12.56 26.77 2.40
N PRO A 129 -11.63 25.84 2.11
CA PRO A 129 -11.97 24.52 1.59
C PRO A 129 -12.71 23.64 2.61
N SER A 130 -12.64 23.98 3.90
CA SER A 130 -13.30 23.27 5.00
C SER A 130 -14.81 23.54 5.12
N HIS A 131 -15.35 24.54 4.41
CA HIS A 131 -16.79 24.85 4.46
C HIS A 131 -17.64 23.73 3.82
N PRO A 132 -18.73 23.25 4.43
CA PRO A 132 -19.50 22.09 3.97
C PRO A 132 -19.92 22.14 2.49
N LYS A 133 -20.44 23.29 2.04
CA LYS A 133 -20.83 23.50 0.63
C LYS A 133 -19.64 23.43 -0.35
N ASN A 134 -18.44 23.84 0.07
CA ASN A 134 -17.24 23.79 -0.76
C ASN A 134 -16.70 22.36 -0.85
N ARG A 135 -16.82 21.58 0.23
CA ARG A 135 -16.44 20.16 0.26
C ARG A 135 -17.33 19.33 -0.65
N GLU A 136 -18.64 19.56 -0.60
CA GLU A 136 -19.63 18.89 -1.44
C GLU A 136 -19.38 19.18 -2.94
N LEU A 137 -19.03 20.42 -3.27
CA LEU A 137 -18.64 20.83 -4.63
C LEU A 137 -17.29 20.27 -5.09
N ILE A 138 -16.28 20.15 -4.21
CA ILE A 138 -14.99 19.50 -4.52
C ILE A 138 -15.20 18.01 -4.79
N HIS A 139 -16.03 17.37 -3.97
CA HIS A 139 -16.38 15.97 -4.15
C HIS A 139 -17.15 15.74 -5.46
N GLN A 140 -18.14 16.58 -5.79
CA GLN A 140 -18.92 16.45 -7.02
C GLN A 140 -18.11 16.73 -8.31
N ASN A 141 -17.20 17.72 -8.29
CA ASN A 141 -16.48 18.12 -9.51
C ASN A 141 -15.12 17.41 -9.69
N TYR A 142 -14.49 16.94 -8.61
CA TYR A 142 -13.14 16.39 -8.63
C TYR A 142 -13.01 15.01 -7.95
N GLY A 143 -14.07 14.50 -7.32
CA GLY A 143 -14.05 13.19 -6.64
C GLY A 143 -13.18 13.14 -5.38
N ILE A 144 -12.77 14.30 -4.84
CA ILE A 144 -11.85 14.38 -3.69
C ILE A 144 -12.66 14.56 -2.40
N GLN A 145 -12.52 13.62 -1.46
CA GLN A 145 -13.12 13.70 -0.13
C GLN A 145 -12.07 14.19 0.87
N LEU A 146 -12.23 15.41 1.41
CA LEU A 146 -11.32 15.95 2.44
C LEU A 146 -11.64 15.30 3.80
N PRO A 147 -10.65 15.02 4.67
CA PRO A 147 -10.87 14.51 6.04
C PRO A 147 -11.38 15.61 6.97
N ASP A 148 -12.31 15.27 7.88
CA ASP A 148 -12.99 16.25 8.72
C ASP A 148 -12.18 16.58 9.98
N LEU A 149 -11.40 17.65 9.92
CA LEU A 149 -10.66 18.16 11.08
C LEU A 149 -11.57 19.10 11.86
N GLN A 150 -12.30 18.58 12.84
CA GLN A 150 -12.97 19.41 13.83
C GLN A 150 -11.91 20.22 14.60
N LYS A 151 -11.79 21.51 14.29
CA LYS A 151 -11.11 22.45 15.17
C LYS A 151 -11.95 22.56 16.44
N LYS A 152 -11.49 21.97 17.55
CA LYS A 152 -11.96 22.33 18.89
C LYS A 152 -11.66 23.82 19.09
N THR A 153 -12.67 24.68 18.92
CA THR A 153 -12.64 26.03 19.46
C THR A 153 -12.80 25.92 20.96
N GLY A 154 -11.88 26.55 21.69
CA GLY A 154 -11.90 26.63 23.15
C GLY A 154 -13.24 27.13 23.68
N SER A 155 -13.59 26.57 24.82
CA SER A 155 -14.71 26.95 25.67
C SER A 155 -14.77 28.47 25.90
N ASN A 156 -15.87 29.10 25.49
CA ASN A 156 -16.44 30.20 26.24
C ASN A 156 -17.74 29.71 26.86
N VAL A 157 -17.71 29.61 28.19
CA VAL A 157 -18.86 29.35 29.05
C VAL A 157 -19.83 30.52 28.91
N SER A 158 -21.08 30.23 28.54
CA SER A 158 -22.21 31.08 28.90
C SER A 158 -23.34 30.19 29.39
N VAL A 159 -23.51 30.20 30.70
CA VAL A 159 -24.65 29.67 31.44
C VAL A 159 -25.92 30.39 30.95
N GLN A 160 -26.95 29.63 30.56
CA GLN A 160 -28.33 30.06 30.74
C GLN A 160 -29.27 28.86 30.85
N THR A 161 -30.16 29.01 31.81
CA THR A 161 -31.09 28.09 32.50
C THR A 161 -32.30 27.65 31.68
N ASP A 162 -32.73 26.41 31.96
CA ASP A 162 -34.07 25.79 31.94
C ASP A 162 -35.24 26.42 31.18
N VAL A 163 -36.03 25.59 30.48
CA VAL A 163 -37.42 25.22 30.86
C VAL A 163 -37.92 24.00 30.02
N ASN A 164 -38.56 23.07 30.74
CA ASN A 164 -39.42 21.94 30.34
C ASN A 164 -40.16 22.01 28.99
N GLN A 165 -40.31 20.87 28.31
CA GLN A 165 -41.59 20.13 28.25
C GLN A 165 -41.47 18.80 27.49
N SER A 166 -42.02 17.77 28.12
CA SER A 166 -42.33 16.44 27.61
C SER A 166 -43.53 16.45 26.68
N LYS A 167 -43.54 15.57 25.66
CA LYS A 167 -44.69 14.71 25.28
C LYS A 167 -44.33 13.76 24.12
N ASP A 168 -44.73 12.50 24.33
CA ASP A 168 -44.81 11.43 23.34
C ASP A 168 -45.61 11.81 22.10
N ILE A 169 -45.30 11.18 20.96
CA ILE A 169 -46.28 10.56 20.05
C ILE A 169 -45.58 9.50 19.19
N VAL A 170 -46.09 8.28 19.31
CA VAL A 170 -45.92 7.15 18.41
C VAL A 170 -46.81 7.38 17.18
N GLN A 171 -46.26 7.28 15.97
CA GLN A 171 -46.99 6.67 14.85
C GLN A 171 -46.06 6.26 13.70
N ALA A 172 -46.05 4.95 13.47
CA ALA A 172 -45.50 4.28 12.30
C ALA A 172 -46.29 4.64 11.04
N HIS A 173 -45.64 4.72 9.88
CA HIS A 173 -46.25 4.40 8.58
C HIS A 173 -45.25 3.68 7.65
N ARG A 174 -45.81 2.68 6.97
CA ARG A 174 -45.20 1.68 6.07
C ARG A 174 -44.53 2.31 4.85
N ILE A 175 -43.44 1.70 4.37
CA ILE A 175 -43.08 1.71 2.94
C ILE A 175 -42.89 0.27 2.48
N SER A 176 -43.65 -0.08 1.44
CA SER A 176 -43.69 -1.34 0.73
C SER A 176 -42.54 -1.51 -0.28
N HIS A 177 -42.17 -2.77 -0.48
CA HIS A 177 -41.23 -3.35 -1.43
C HIS A 177 -41.26 -2.77 -2.88
N LEU A 178 -40.10 -2.72 -3.56
CA LEU A 178 -39.70 -3.69 -4.62
C LEU A 178 -38.30 -3.39 -5.24
N HIS A 179 -37.55 -4.48 -5.44
CA HIS A 179 -36.56 -4.80 -6.50
C HIS A 179 -35.19 -4.12 -6.69
N ARG A 180 -34.16 -4.96 -6.43
CA ARG A 180 -32.99 -5.41 -7.23
C ARG A 180 -32.12 -4.39 -8.02
N PRO A 181 -30.78 -4.57 -7.99
CA PRO A 181 -29.81 -3.67 -8.61
C PRO A 181 -29.49 -4.06 -10.07
N PRO A 182 -29.10 -3.12 -10.96
CA PRO A 182 -28.50 -3.47 -12.23
C PRO A 182 -26.96 -3.38 -12.18
N THR A 183 -26.40 -4.47 -12.69
CA THR A 183 -25.09 -4.72 -13.30
C THR A 183 -24.40 -3.53 -13.97
N TRP A 184 -23.08 -3.46 -13.76
CA TRP A 184 -22.13 -2.58 -14.44
C TRP A 184 -21.70 -3.21 -15.78
N THR A 185 -21.85 -2.49 -16.89
CA THR A 185 -21.26 -2.83 -18.18
C THR A 185 -20.39 -1.69 -18.70
N ILE A 186 -19.17 -2.08 -19.03
CA ILE A 186 -18.11 -1.29 -19.67
C ILE A 186 -18.56 -0.90 -21.08
N THR A 187 -18.44 0.38 -21.45
CA THR A 187 -18.57 0.81 -22.85
C THR A 187 -17.36 1.65 -23.27
N THR A 188 -16.72 1.14 -24.32
CA THR A 188 -15.67 1.75 -25.14
C THR A 188 -16.24 2.86 -26.04
N PRO A 189 -15.40 3.77 -26.56
CA PRO A 189 -15.84 4.82 -27.48
C PRO A 189 -15.78 4.34 -28.95
N PRO A 190 -16.69 4.79 -29.83
CA PRO A 190 -16.49 4.69 -31.27
C PRO A 190 -16.23 6.05 -31.95
N PRO A 191 -15.78 6.03 -33.23
CA PRO A 191 -14.99 7.09 -33.86
C PRO A 191 -15.77 8.01 -34.83
N THR A 192 -15.04 9.02 -35.32
CA THR A 192 -15.26 9.94 -36.47
C THR A 192 -16.09 9.43 -37.65
N ALA A 193 -16.99 10.28 -38.18
CA ALA A 193 -17.11 10.68 -39.60
C ALA A 193 -18.31 11.63 -39.81
N ALA A 194 -18.38 12.22 -41.01
CA ALA A 194 -19.07 13.43 -41.41
C ALA A 194 -20.55 13.29 -41.86
N SER A 195 -21.13 14.47 -42.15
CA SER A 195 -22.17 14.81 -43.13
C SER A 195 -23.66 14.56 -42.84
N ASP A 196 -24.40 15.58 -43.29
CA ASP A 196 -25.78 15.63 -43.76
C ASP A 196 -26.94 15.93 -42.80
N SER A 197 -27.32 17.20 -42.88
CA SER A 197 -28.59 17.81 -42.49
C SER A 197 -29.75 17.35 -43.38
N LYS A 198 -30.82 16.82 -42.77
CA LYS A 198 -32.18 16.87 -43.31
C LYS A 198 -33.19 17.16 -42.20
N LEU A 199 -33.97 18.22 -42.40
CA LEU A 199 -35.18 18.59 -41.64
C LEU A 199 -36.35 17.65 -42.00
N PRO A 200 -37.29 17.42 -41.07
CA PRO A 200 -38.67 17.08 -41.40
C PRO A 200 -39.67 18.20 -41.04
N GLN A 201 -40.60 18.46 -41.96
CA GLN A 201 -41.84 19.24 -41.83
C GLN A 201 -42.82 18.45 -40.94
N GLY A 202 -43.64 19.02 -40.03
CA GLY A 202 -44.75 20.00 -40.15
C GLY A 202 -45.78 19.66 -39.04
N PRO A 203 -47.06 20.10 -39.06
CA PRO A 203 -47.62 21.44 -39.27
C PRO A 203 -48.55 21.88 -38.10
N ALA A 204 -48.89 23.17 -38.02
CA ALA A 204 -50.15 23.64 -37.43
C ALA A 204 -50.55 25.00 -38.01
N ARG A 205 -51.74 25.05 -38.63
CA ARG A 205 -52.44 26.24 -39.15
C ARG A 205 -53.18 26.96 -38.03
N LEU A 206 -53.30 28.29 -38.12
CA LEU A 206 -54.57 29.03 -37.96
C LEU A 206 -54.54 30.30 -38.85
N SER A 207 -55.61 30.47 -39.65
CA SER A 207 -56.03 31.58 -40.53
C SER A 207 -56.73 32.71 -39.70
N PRO A 208 -57.37 33.80 -40.22
CA PRO A 208 -57.81 34.13 -41.61
C PRO A 208 -57.77 35.63 -42.04
N LEU A 209 -58.05 35.91 -43.33
CA LEU A 209 -59.17 36.75 -43.84
C LEU A 209 -58.92 37.27 -45.27
N SER A 210 -59.92 37.05 -46.13
CA SER A 210 -60.06 37.53 -47.51
C SER A 210 -60.78 38.90 -47.55
N PRO A 211 -60.76 39.60 -48.70
CA PRO A 211 -61.95 39.57 -49.57
C PRO A 211 -61.67 39.54 -51.09
N GLN A 212 -62.71 39.10 -51.81
CA GLN A 212 -62.91 39.00 -53.27
C GLN A 212 -62.83 40.40 -53.96
N CYS A 213 -62.74 40.66 -55.27
CA CYS A 213 -63.15 39.99 -56.51
C CYS A 213 -62.63 40.82 -57.72
N ALA A 214 -62.37 40.23 -58.91
CA ALA A 214 -62.65 40.77 -60.28
C ALA A 214 -61.90 39.99 -61.40
N PRO A 215 -62.45 39.91 -62.63
CA PRO A 215 -62.05 38.93 -63.65
C PRO A 215 -60.83 39.32 -64.49
N ALA A 216 -60.13 38.29 -64.98
CA ALA A 216 -58.95 38.38 -65.83
C ALA A 216 -59.26 38.96 -67.23
N LEU A 217 -58.47 39.96 -67.64
CA LEU A 217 -58.30 40.36 -69.04
C LEU A 217 -57.21 39.47 -69.70
N PRO A 218 -57.30 39.16 -71.01
CA PRO A 218 -56.29 38.39 -71.71
C PRO A 218 -54.97 39.18 -71.85
N PRO A 219 -53.83 38.49 -72.03
CA PRO A 219 -52.50 39.09 -71.85
C PRO A 219 -52.14 40.00 -73.03
N VAL A 220 -51.63 41.19 -72.72
CA VAL A 220 -50.87 41.99 -73.69
C VAL A 220 -49.48 41.35 -73.81
N PRO A 221 -48.95 41.07 -75.01
CA PRO A 221 -47.62 40.50 -75.18
C PRO A 221 -46.57 41.55 -74.77
N ILE A 222 -46.01 41.41 -73.57
CA ILE A 222 -44.85 42.19 -73.14
C ILE A 222 -43.63 41.53 -73.78
N SER A 223 -43.01 42.20 -74.74
CA SER A 223 -41.70 41.82 -75.27
C SER A 223 -40.69 41.73 -74.12
N LYS A 224 -40.09 40.56 -73.92
CA LYS A 224 -38.93 40.41 -73.03
C LYS A 224 -37.77 41.19 -73.63
N HIS A 225 -37.31 42.24 -72.95
CA HIS A 225 -36.10 42.96 -73.34
C HIS A 225 -34.99 42.58 -72.37
N CYS A 226 -34.09 41.70 -72.79
CA CYS A 226 -32.84 41.44 -72.09
C CYS A 226 -31.71 42.24 -72.73
N PHE A 227 -30.73 42.65 -71.95
CA PHE A 227 -29.48 43.21 -72.47
C PHE A 227 -28.29 42.58 -71.77
N SER A 228 -27.12 42.64 -72.40
CA SER A 228 -25.92 41.97 -71.91
C SER A 228 -24.92 42.95 -71.30
N ILE A 229 -24.30 42.54 -70.19
CA ILE A 229 -23.07 43.10 -69.63
C ILE A 229 -21.93 42.24 -70.17
N VAL A 230 -21.00 42.84 -70.91
CA VAL A 230 -19.86 42.15 -71.53
C VAL A 230 -18.58 42.70 -70.91
N ASP A 231 -17.70 41.81 -70.46
CA ASP A 231 -16.45 42.16 -69.74
C ASP A 231 -16.67 43.16 -68.59
N GLY A 232 -17.78 42.97 -67.87
CA GLY A 232 -18.18 43.83 -66.75
C GLY A 232 -18.61 45.24 -67.13
N ARG A 233 -18.93 45.53 -68.40
CA ARG A 233 -19.46 46.84 -68.81
C ARG A 233 -20.78 46.75 -69.57
N ILE A 234 -21.65 47.72 -69.33
CA ILE A 234 -22.88 47.91 -70.10
C ILE A 234 -22.55 48.82 -71.29
N ASP A 235 -22.87 48.38 -72.51
CA ASP A 235 -22.75 49.25 -73.70
C ASP A 235 -23.97 50.18 -73.79
N PRO A 236 -23.80 51.51 -73.57
CA PRO A 236 -24.92 52.46 -73.60
C PRO A 236 -25.48 52.67 -75.00
N CYS A 237 -24.75 52.29 -76.06
CA CYS A 237 -25.15 52.41 -77.46
C CYS A 237 -25.86 51.16 -77.98
N CYS A 238 -25.89 50.09 -77.19
CA CYS A 238 -26.57 48.85 -77.57
C CYS A 238 -28.08 49.09 -77.76
N THR A 239 -28.63 48.56 -78.85
CA THR A 239 -30.04 48.72 -79.23
C THR A 239 -30.99 48.19 -78.15
N GLU A 240 -30.64 47.06 -77.52
CA GLU A 240 -31.40 46.43 -76.44
C GLU A 240 -31.41 47.29 -75.16
N PHE A 241 -30.26 47.86 -74.79
CA PHE A 241 -30.15 48.74 -73.62
C PHE A 241 -30.84 50.09 -73.86
N CYS A 242 -30.77 50.64 -75.08
CA CYS A 242 -31.48 51.84 -75.45
C CYS A 242 -33.01 51.66 -75.43
N ALA A 243 -33.50 50.49 -75.85
CA ALA A 243 -34.92 50.12 -75.76
C ALA A 243 -35.36 50.02 -74.29
N PHE A 244 -34.58 49.34 -73.46
CA PHE A 244 -34.79 49.26 -72.00
C PHE A 244 -34.84 50.66 -71.35
N LYS A 245 -33.86 51.52 -71.65
CA LYS A 245 -33.80 52.89 -71.11
C LYS A 245 -34.98 53.77 -71.53
N LYS A 246 -35.49 53.62 -72.76
CA LYS A 246 -36.70 54.32 -73.22
C LYS A 246 -37.96 53.82 -72.52
N GLN A 247 -38.09 52.50 -72.35
CA GLN A 247 -39.26 51.86 -71.73
C GLN A 247 -39.40 52.24 -70.23
N TYR A 248 -38.29 52.33 -69.51
CA TYR A 248 -38.29 52.60 -68.06
C TYR A 248 -37.81 54.02 -67.70
N CYS A 249 -37.94 54.99 -68.63
CA CYS A 249 -37.46 56.36 -68.45
C CYS A 249 -38.06 57.09 -67.22
N LEU A 250 -39.30 56.78 -66.86
CA LEU A 250 -40.00 57.37 -65.71
C LEU A 250 -39.50 56.85 -64.33
N CYS A 251 -38.80 55.71 -64.30
CA CYS A 251 -38.25 55.09 -63.09
C CYS A 251 -36.73 54.86 -63.17
N TRP A 252 -36.03 55.64 -64.00
CA TRP A 252 -34.60 55.44 -64.30
C TRP A 252 -33.67 55.62 -63.10
N GLY A 253 -33.99 56.51 -62.16
CA GLY A 253 -33.13 56.84 -61.01
C GLY A 253 -32.74 55.62 -60.15
N PRO A 254 -33.71 54.88 -59.57
CA PRO A 254 -33.43 53.68 -58.79
C PRO A 254 -32.78 52.54 -59.60
N LEU A 255 -33.16 52.39 -60.88
CA LEU A 255 -32.58 51.38 -61.77
C LEU A 255 -31.10 51.66 -62.05
N MET A 256 -30.69 52.92 -62.09
CA MET A 256 -29.30 53.31 -62.34
C MET A 256 -28.34 52.85 -61.23
N GLU A 257 -28.75 52.91 -59.95
CA GLU A 257 -27.92 52.43 -58.84
C GLU A 257 -27.75 50.90 -58.88
N ALA A 258 -28.84 50.17 -59.15
CA ALA A 258 -28.77 48.70 -59.26
C ALA A 258 -27.91 48.25 -60.45
N LEU A 259 -27.99 48.95 -61.58
CA LEU A 259 -27.16 48.68 -62.75
C LEU A 259 -25.69 49.01 -62.52
N TRP A 260 -25.41 50.14 -61.87
CA TRP A 260 -24.05 50.51 -61.50
C TRP A 260 -23.43 49.48 -60.54
N ARG A 261 -24.19 48.98 -59.56
CA ARG A 261 -23.75 47.91 -58.65
C ARG A 261 -23.56 46.57 -59.35
N LEU A 262 -24.44 46.21 -60.27
CA LEU A 262 -24.27 45.01 -61.11
C LEU A 262 -23.00 45.11 -61.95
N GLU A 263 -22.78 46.26 -62.60
CA GLU A 263 -21.58 46.54 -63.40
C GLU A 263 -20.31 46.45 -62.54
N GLN A 264 -20.29 47.11 -61.38
CA GLN A 264 -19.20 47.03 -60.40
C GLN A 264 -18.93 45.58 -59.96
N LEU A 265 -19.98 44.82 -59.65
CA LEU A 265 -19.85 43.42 -59.23
C LEU A 265 -19.28 42.54 -60.35
N MET A 266 -19.73 42.74 -61.60
CA MET A 266 -19.21 42.00 -62.76
C MET A 266 -17.74 42.36 -63.00
N GLN A 267 -17.32 43.61 -62.79
CA GLN A 267 -15.92 44.06 -62.87
C GLN A 267 -15.04 43.47 -61.77
N GLU A 268 -15.50 43.50 -60.52
CA GLU A 268 -14.76 43.00 -59.35
C GLU A 268 -14.44 41.49 -59.44
N TYR A 269 -15.29 40.73 -60.14
CA TYR A 269 -15.14 39.29 -60.33
C TYR A 269 -14.69 38.89 -61.74
N ALA A 270 -14.37 39.85 -62.62
CA ALA A 270 -14.01 39.61 -64.02
C ALA A 270 -14.99 38.65 -64.71
N VAL A 271 -16.28 38.97 -64.66
CA VAL A 271 -17.33 38.18 -65.31
C VAL A 271 -17.37 38.55 -66.79
N PRO A 272 -17.12 37.60 -67.71
CA PRO A 272 -17.01 37.89 -69.14
C PRO A 272 -18.36 38.20 -69.80
N HIS A 273 -19.43 37.58 -69.31
CA HIS A 273 -20.77 37.76 -69.86
C HIS A 273 -21.86 37.56 -68.81
N ALA A 274 -22.76 38.54 -68.67
CA ALA A 274 -23.93 38.45 -67.82
C ALA A 274 -25.15 39.05 -68.54
N ARG A 275 -26.28 38.35 -68.54
CA ARG A 275 -27.49 38.80 -69.23
C ARG A 275 -28.54 39.26 -68.22
N VAL A 276 -28.92 40.53 -68.30
CA VAL A 276 -29.84 41.20 -67.37
C VAL A 276 -31.26 41.09 -67.89
N CYS A 277 -32.19 40.59 -67.07
CA CYS A 277 -33.62 40.55 -67.37
C CYS A 277 -34.31 41.81 -66.82
N ASP A 278 -34.93 42.60 -67.70
CA ASP A 278 -35.60 43.85 -67.35
C ASP A 278 -36.72 43.66 -66.32
N GLN A 279 -37.56 42.64 -66.47
CA GLN A 279 -38.67 42.35 -65.56
C GLN A 279 -38.18 41.98 -64.16
N ARG A 280 -37.09 41.18 -64.06
CA ARG A 280 -36.51 40.78 -62.77
C ARG A 280 -35.82 41.97 -62.08
N LEU A 281 -35.17 42.83 -62.85
CA LEU A 281 -34.52 44.04 -62.34
C LEU A 281 -35.57 44.99 -61.73
N VAL A 282 -36.68 45.22 -62.46
CA VAL A 282 -37.77 46.08 -61.99
C VAL A 282 -38.49 45.47 -60.78
N ALA A 283 -38.72 44.14 -60.79
CA ALA A 283 -39.31 43.44 -59.64
C ALA A 283 -38.45 43.58 -58.38
N LEU A 284 -37.11 43.47 -58.50
CA LEU A 284 -36.18 43.67 -57.39
C LEU A 284 -36.22 45.11 -56.84
N MET A 285 -36.51 46.11 -57.69
CA MET A 285 -36.67 47.49 -57.22
C MET A 285 -38.00 47.73 -56.49
N GLN A 286 -39.05 46.99 -56.86
CA GLN A 286 -40.36 47.10 -56.22
C GLN A 286 -40.41 46.48 -54.82
N THR A 287 -39.52 45.54 -54.50
CA THR A 287 -39.46 44.90 -53.17
C THR A 287 -38.82 45.80 -52.09
N GLY A 288 -38.18 46.92 -52.46
CA GLY A 288 -37.68 47.93 -51.52
C GLY A 288 -36.48 47.52 -50.66
N GLU A 289 -35.92 46.32 -50.87
CA GLU A 289 -34.77 45.79 -50.14
C GLU A 289 -33.44 46.28 -50.76
N LEU A 290 -33.14 47.58 -50.65
CA LEU A 290 -31.83 48.15 -50.99
C LEU A 290 -30.89 48.25 -49.77
N ASP A 291 -30.95 47.30 -48.84
CA ASP A 291 -30.06 47.27 -47.67
C ASP A 291 -28.80 46.41 -47.99
N TRP A 292 -27.84 47.05 -48.66
CA TRP A 292 -26.71 46.39 -49.32
C TRP A 292 -25.61 45.85 -48.38
N GLY A 293 -25.78 45.97 -47.07
CA GLY A 293 -24.74 45.67 -46.08
C GLY A 293 -24.62 44.22 -45.62
N GLY A 294 -25.59 43.34 -45.90
CA GLY A 294 -25.63 41.99 -45.28
C GLY A 294 -26.06 40.81 -46.15
N GLY A 295 -26.87 41.03 -47.21
CA GLY A 295 -27.37 39.97 -48.11
C GLY A 295 -27.11 40.21 -49.61
N GLY A 296 -26.44 41.31 -49.97
CA GLY A 296 -26.60 41.99 -51.25
C GLY A 296 -26.23 41.24 -52.53
N VAL A 297 -25.24 40.34 -52.52
CA VAL A 297 -24.73 39.73 -53.76
C VAL A 297 -25.73 38.73 -54.35
N GLY A 298 -26.42 37.95 -53.53
CA GLY A 298 -27.39 36.96 -54.02
C GLY A 298 -28.62 37.59 -54.66
N HIS A 299 -29.10 38.70 -54.10
CA HIS A 299 -30.25 39.44 -54.62
C HIS A 299 -29.92 40.17 -55.93
N LEU A 300 -28.73 40.77 -56.06
CA LEU A 300 -28.28 41.38 -57.33
C LEU A 300 -28.18 40.37 -58.47
N LEU A 301 -27.64 39.18 -58.19
CA LEU A 301 -27.50 38.14 -59.20
C LEU A 301 -28.83 37.52 -59.64
N SER A 302 -29.90 37.64 -58.84
CA SER A 302 -31.25 37.14 -59.19
C SER A 302 -31.85 37.81 -60.43
N VAL A 303 -31.33 38.98 -60.79
CA VAL A 303 -31.73 39.74 -61.98
C VAL A 303 -31.21 39.09 -63.27
N LEU A 304 -30.15 38.29 -63.19
CA LEU A 304 -29.49 37.70 -64.34
C LEU A 304 -30.26 36.47 -64.86
N GLU A 305 -30.36 36.32 -66.18
CA GLU A 305 -30.87 35.08 -66.78
C GLU A 305 -29.88 33.92 -66.58
N ASN A 306 -28.58 34.19 -66.73
CA ASN A 306 -27.49 33.23 -66.53
C ASN A 306 -26.91 33.28 -65.11
N GLN A 307 -27.77 33.47 -64.09
CA GLN A 307 -27.36 33.60 -62.69
C GLN A 307 -26.49 32.43 -62.21
N GLU A 308 -26.87 31.18 -62.53
CA GLU A 308 -26.14 30.01 -62.03
C GLU A 308 -24.70 29.96 -62.55
N GLU A 309 -24.48 30.29 -63.82
CA GLU A 309 -23.15 30.33 -64.45
C GLU A 309 -22.27 31.42 -63.83
N VAL A 310 -22.83 32.62 -63.65
CA VAL A 310 -22.12 33.76 -63.05
C VAL A 310 -21.80 33.48 -61.58
N TRP A 311 -22.73 32.89 -60.84
CA TRP A 311 -22.53 32.53 -59.44
C TRP A 311 -21.48 31.44 -59.26
N GLU A 312 -21.49 30.41 -60.11
CA GLU A 312 -20.48 29.37 -60.10
C GLU A 312 -19.09 29.95 -60.38
N LEU A 313 -18.99 30.85 -61.37
CA LEU A 313 -17.74 31.55 -61.68
C LEU A 313 -17.25 32.38 -60.49
N MET A 314 -18.11 33.17 -59.87
CA MET A 314 -17.76 34.02 -58.70
C MET A 314 -17.29 33.21 -57.49
N ARG A 315 -17.80 31.98 -57.30
CA ARG A 315 -17.39 31.07 -56.23
C ARG A 315 -16.03 30.40 -56.47
N ARG A 316 -15.51 30.42 -57.69
CA ARG A 316 -14.21 29.78 -58.00
C ARG A 316 -13.09 30.46 -57.19
N PRO A 317 -12.30 29.69 -56.41
CA PRO A 317 -11.19 30.24 -55.65
C PRO A 317 -10.26 31.05 -56.55
N GLY A 318 -10.01 32.30 -56.17
CA GLY A 318 -9.15 33.20 -56.93
C GLY A 318 -9.85 34.08 -57.97
N GLN A 319 -11.13 33.83 -58.29
CA GLN A 319 -11.86 34.61 -59.29
C GLN A 319 -12.00 36.09 -58.89
N ARG A 320 -12.30 36.39 -57.62
CA ARG A 320 -12.35 37.76 -57.09
C ARG A 320 -11.05 38.55 -57.28
N TYR A 321 -9.91 37.86 -57.37
CA TYR A 321 -8.60 38.51 -57.51
C TYR A 321 -8.21 38.75 -58.97
N ARG A 322 -9.00 38.25 -59.94
CA ARG A 322 -8.82 38.50 -61.38
C ARG A 322 -9.52 39.77 -61.86
N GLY A 323 -10.56 40.21 -61.14
CA GLY A 323 -11.30 41.43 -61.45
C GLY A 323 -10.64 42.70 -60.93
N GLU A 324 -11.36 43.81 -61.09
CA GLU A 324 -10.89 45.12 -60.71
C GLU A 324 -10.60 45.21 -59.21
N GLY A 325 -9.48 45.86 -58.85
CA GLY A 325 -8.97 45.91 -57.47
C GLY A 325 -8.47 44.56 -56.92
N GLY A 326 -8.41 43.50 -57.74
CA GLY A 326 -8.10 42.13 -57.30
C GLY A 326 -6.74 41.96 -56.59
N ARG A 327 -5.70 42.71 -57.00
CA ARG A 327 -4.39 42.72 -56.31
C ARG A 327 -4.49 43.26 -54.88
N GLN A 328 -5.26 44.32 -54.66
CA GLN A 328 -5.45 44.91 -53.33
C GLN A 328 -6.29 43.98 -52.44
N ALA A 329 -7.40 43.44 -52.98
CA ALA A 329 -8.23 42.47 -52.26
C ALA A 329 -7.45 41.21 -51.86
N ALA A 330 -6.55 40.73 -52.72
CA ALA A 330 -5.66 39.61 -52.40
C ALA A 330 -4.67 39.97 -51.28
N ALA A 331 -4.03 41.14 -51.36
CA ALA A 331 -3.09 41.62 -50.35
C ALA A 331 -3.77 41.78 -48.98
N GLU A 332 -4.95 42.39 -48.93
CA GLU A 332 -5.75 42.55 -47.71
C GLU A 332 -6.13 41.19 -47.11
N ARG A 333 -6.57 40.24 -47.94
CA ARG A 333 -6.95 38.90 -47.47
C ARG A 333 -5.75 38.13 -46.92
N ILE A 334 -4.59 38.19 -47.59
CA ILE A 334 -3.35 37.54 -47.15
C ILE A 334 -2.89 38.15 -45.81
N GLN A 335 -2.82 39.48 -45.73
CA GLN A 335 -2.42 40.19 -44.52
C GLN A 335 -3.37 39.92 -43.34
N ALA A 336 -4.69 39.93 -43.57
CA ALA A 336 -5.68 39.62 -42.54
C ALA A 336 -5.54 38.17 -42.04
N SER A 337 -5.32 37.21 -42.96
CA SER A 337 -5.13 35.81 -42.62
C SER A 337 -3.84 35.59 -41.80
N TRP A 338 -2.76 36.27 -42.18
CA TRP A 338 -1.49 36.21 -41.44
C TRP A 338 -1.58 36.82 -40.05
N ARG A 339 -2.18 38.01 -39.93
CA ARG A 339 -2.42 38.67 -38.63
C ARG A 339 -3.28 37.78 -37.71
N CYS A 340 -4.33 37.16 -38.25
CA CYS A 340 -5.17 36.22 -37.51
C CYS A 340 -4.37 34.98 -37.04
N HIS A 341 -3.56 34.39 -37.92
CA HIS A 341 -2.70 33.25 -37.57
C HIS A 341 -1.71 33.61 -36.45
N GLN A 342 -1.07 34.77 -36.53
CA GLN A 342 -0.12 35.24 -35.51
C GLN A 342 -0.82 35.47 -34.15
N ALA A 343 -1.96 36.15 -34.14
CA ALA A 343 -2.74 36.40 -32.93
C ALA A 343 -3.23 35.10 -32.28
N ARG A 344 -3.75 34.16 -33.08
CA ARG A 344 -4.19 32.84 -32.60
C ARG A 344 -3.05 32.03 -32.02
N THR A 345 -1.87 32.07 -32.65
CA THR A 345 -0.69 31.36 -32.16
C THR A 345 -0.19 31.95 -30.84
N ALA A 346 -0.18 33.27 -30.71
CA ALA A 346 0.17 33.95 -29.45
C ALA A 346 -0.80 33.59 -28.32
N TYR A 347 -2.11 33.62 -28.60
CA TYR A 347 -3.16 33.23 -27.65
C TYR A 347 -2.99 31.78 -27.16
N LEU A 348 -2.79 30.83 -28.07
CA LEU A 348 -2.58 29.42 -27.70
C LEU A 348 -1.32 29.21 -26.85
N ARG A 349 -0.24 29.95 -27.13
CA ARG A 349 0.98 29.92 -26.31
C ARG A 349 0.73 30.47 -24.91
N GLN A 350 0.00 31.58 -24.78
CA GLN A 350 -0.36 32.15 -23.48
C GLN A 350 -1.24 31.19 -22.66
N GLN A 351 -2.22 30.54 -23.30
CA GLN A 351 -3.11 29.59 -22.63
C GLN A 351 -2.34 28.38 -22.08
N ARG A 352 -1.38 27.84 -22.85
CA ARG A 352 -0.50 26.76 -22.38
C ARG A 352 0.33 27.18 -21.18
N ARG A 353 0.91 28.38 -21.20
CA ARG A 353 1.70 28.92 -20.07
C ARG A 353 0.86 29.12 -18.82
N LYS A 354 -0.37 29.63 -18.96
CA LYS A 354 -1.30 29.84 -17.85
C LYS A 354 -1.70 28.50 -17.21
N TRP A 355 -2.05 27.51 -18.02
CA TRP A 355 -2.39 26.17 -17.54
C TRP A 355 -1.23 25.50 -16.77
N ALA A 356 0.01 25.64 -17.29
CA ALA A 356 1.20 25.13 -16.61
C ALA A 356 1.43 25.83 -15.27
N ALA A 357 1.31 27.15 -15.21
CA ALA A 357 1.48 27.91 -13.97
C ALA A 357 0.44 27.53 -12.90
N GLU A 358 -0.83 27.37 -13.29
CA GLU A 358 -1.91 26.91 -12.40
C GLU A 358 -1.62 25.51 -11.84
N THR A 359 -1.18 24.59 -12.68
CA THR A 359 -0.85 23.21 -12.29
C THR A 359 0.32 23.16 -11.31
N ILE A 360 1.38 23.95 -11.56
CA ILE A 360 2.54 24.04 -10.68
C ILE A 360 2.15 24.62 -9.32
N ALA A 361 1.36 25.69 -9.31
CA ALA A 361 0.92 26.36 -8.08
C ALA A 361 0.11 25.42 -7.18
N ILE A 362 -0.85 24.67 -7.75
CA ILE A 362 -1.67 23.70 -7.00
C ILE A 362 -0.80 22.58 -6.43
N SER A 363 0.07 22.01 -7.25
CA SER A 363 0.98 20.92 -6.83
C SER A 363 1.89 21.34 -5.67
N TRP A 364 2.45 22.55 -5.72
CA TRP A 364 3.30 23.08 -4.65
C TRP A 364 2.52 23.31 -3.35
N LEU A 365 1.29 23.82 -3.46
CA LEU A 365 0.45 24.12 -2.29
C LEU A 365 0.03 22.84 -1.56
N LEU A 366 -0.29 21.77 -2.30
CA LEU A 366 -0.53 20.44 -1.75
C LEU A 366 0.71 19.88 -1.05
N HIS A 367 1.88 19.97 -1.68
CA HIS A 367 3.14 19.51 -1.09
C HIS A 367 3.46 20.25 0.23
N ALA A 368 3.28 21.56 0.26
CA ALA A 368 3.48 22.37 1.46
C ALA A 368 2.49 22.01 2.59
N GLN A 369 1.26 21.63 2.25
CA GLN A 369 0.27 21.18 3.23
C GLN A 369 0.64 19.82 3.84
N VAL A 370 1.05 18.85 3.02
CA VAL A 370 1.53 17.54 3.48
C VAL A 370 2.75 17.71 4.40
N GLY A 371 3.70 18.57 4.04
CA GLY A 371 4.86 18.89 4.89
C GLY A 371 4.48 19.45 6.26
N ARG A 372 3.45 20.30 6.34
CA ARG A 372 2.94 20.83 7.62
C ARG A 372 2.30 19.75 8.49
N VAL A 373 1.46 18.89 7.90
CA VAL A 373 0.80 17.78 8.62
C VAL A 373 1.84 16.80 9.17
N ARG A 374 2.86 16.44 8.38
CA ARG A 374 3.94 15.54 8.80
C ARG A 374 4.69 16.05 10.03
N LYS A 375 5.03 17.34 10.07
CA LYS A 375 5.70 17.97 11.22
C LYS A 375 4.82 17.98 12.47
N SER A 376 3.52 18.25 12.31
CA SER A 376 2.58 18.23 13.44
C SER A 376 2.45 16.82 14.04
N LEU A 377 2.37 15.78 13.21
CA LEU A 377 2.32 14.38 13.65
C LEU A 377 3.59 13.99 14.41
N GLN A 378 4.77 14.37 13.90
CA GLN A 378 6.04 14.11 14.57
C GLN A 378 6.11 14.75 15.97
N ALA A 379 5.66 16.00 16.12
CA ALA A 379 5.65 16.70 17.41
C ALA A 379 4.64 16.10 18.42
N THR A 380 3.54 15.51 17.94
CA THR A 380 2.59 14.79 18.79
C THR A 380 3.18 13.46 19.26
N ARG A 381 3.79 12.69 18.36
CA ARG A 381 4.46 11.42 18.68
C ARG A 381 5.59 11.61 19.70
N LEU A 382 6.37 12.69 19.60
CA LEU A 382 7.45 13.00 20.56
C LEU A 382 6.90 13.25 21.98
N ARG A 383 5.82 14.04 22.10
CA ARG A 383 5.16 14.30 23.38
C ARG A 383 4.54 13.04 24.00
N GLN A 384 3.98 12.15 23.17
CA GLN A 384 3.48 10.85 23.63
C GLN A 384 4.61 9.96 24.17
N LEU A 385 5.81 10.07 23.60
CA LEU A 385 7.00 9.35 24.04
C LEU A 385 7.57 9.86 25.37
N GLU A 386 7.57 11.18 25.58
CA GLU A 386 8.00 11.79 26.83
C GLU A 386 7.05 11.41 27.99
N ASN A 387 5.76 11.27 27.70
CA ASN A 387 4.75 10.84 28.67
C ASN A 387 4.85 9.35 29.06
N TYR A 388 5.55 8.51 28.28
CA TYR A 388 5.73 7.07 28.56
C TYR A 388 6.69 6.79 29.71
N ARG A 389 7.62 7.71 30.02
CA ARG A 389 8.74 7.45 30.93
C ARG A 389 8.42 7.53 32.43
N ASN A 390 7.20 7.89 32.81
CA ASN A 390 6.77 8.02 34.21
C ASN A 390 5.36 7.43 34.40
N CYS A 391 5.21 6.46 35.33
CA CYS A 391 3.96 6.06 36.03
C CYS A 391 3.21 4.77 35.59
N VAL A 392 2.39 4.29 36.56
CA VAL A 392 1.46 3.13 36.59
C VAL A 392 0.62 3.03 35.31
N CYS A 393 0.64 1.87 34.65
CA CYS A 393 0.18 1.76 33.26
C CYS A 393 -0.89 0.69 33.00
N VAL A 394 -1.96 1.06 32.27
CA VAL A 394 -2.94 0.11 31.72
C VAL A 394 -2.44 -0.41 30.37
N CYS A 395 -2.23 -1.72 30.26
CA CYS A 395 -1.83 -2.38 29.02
C CYS A 395 -3.07 -2.90 28.29
N VAL A 396 -3.39 -2.33 27.11
CA VAL A 396 -4.44 -2.84 26.24
C VAL A 396 -3.81 -3.82 25.24
N CYS A 397 -4.06 -5.11 25.43
CA CYS A 397 -3.51 -6.17 24.58
C CYS A 397 -4.39 -6.36 23.34
N VAL A 398 -3.84 -6.10 22.15
CA VAL A 398 -4.56 -6.21 20.87
C VAL A 398 -3.79 -7.10 19.87
N CYS A 399 -4.49 -7.55 18.83
CA CYS A 399 -4.31 -8.72 17.96
C CYS A 399 -3.03 -8.90 17.13
N VAL A 400 -3.05 -10.04 16.45
CA VAL A 400 -2.25 -10.44 15.29
C VAL A 400 -2.80 -9.80 14.00
N GLY A 401 -2.12 -8.77 13.50
CA GLY A 401 -2.43 -7.97 12.30
C GLY A 401 -1.98 -8.51 10.93
N TYR A 402 -2.04 -9.80 10.64
CA TYR A 402 -1.65 -10.32 9.30
C TYR A 402 -2.44 -9.70 8.15
N SER A 403 -1.89 -9.70 6.93
CA SER A 403 -2.58 -9.15 5.75
C SER A 403 -3.88 -9.91 5.43
N GLU A 404 -4.80 -9.27 4.70
CA GLU A 404 -6.07 -9.90 4.33
C GLU A 404 -5.90 -11.20 3.54
N GLN A 405 -4.94 -11.24 2.60
CA GLN A 405 -4.65 -12.43 1.80
C GLN A 405 -4.22 -13.61 2.69
N GLN A 406 -3.35 -13.36 3.67
CA GLN A 406 -2.92 -14.37 4.63
C GLN A 406 -4.05 -14.81 5.55
N ARG A 407 -4.87 -13.87 6.03
CA ARG A 407 -6.00 -14.20 6.91
C ARG A 407 -7.03 -15.07 6.21
N ARG A 408 -7.28 -14.85 4.91
CA ARG A 408 -8.20 -15.69 4.12
C ARG A 408 -7.70 -17.12 3.92
N SER A 409 -6.39 -17.35 3.93
CA SER A 409 -5.82 -18.71 3.81
C SER A 409 -5.76 -19.47 5.16
N LEU A 410 -6.04 -18.79 6.28
CA LEU A 410 -5.99 -19.39 7.61
C LEU A 410 -7.33 -20.01 8.02
N THR A 411 -7.25 -21.21 8.59
CA THR A 411 -8.33 -21.83 9.35
C THR A 411 -8.11 -21.57 10.85
N GLY A 412 -9.19 -21.33 11.61
CA GLY A 412 -9.10 -21.05 13.05
C GLY A 412 -8.33 -19.77 13.39
N PHE A 413 -8.54 -18.68 12.64
CA PHE A 413 -7.87 -17.41 12.92
C PHE A 413 -8.26 -16.79 14.28
N ASP A 414 -9.47 -17.10 14.77
CA ASP A 414 -9.91 -16.83 16.13
C ASP A 414 -9.00 -17.50 17.18
N ILE A 415 -8.66 -18.78 16.97
CA ILE A 415 -7.72 -19.53 17.81
C ILE A 415 -6.37 -18.82 17.85
N LEU A 416 -5.81 -18.52 16.67
CA LEU A 416 -4.46 -17.94 16.55
C LEU A 416 -4.35 -16.58 17.26
N GLN A 417 -5.38 -15.76 17.21
CA GLN A 417 -5.40 -14.48 17.93
C GLN A 417 -5.55 -14.66 19.44
N ASN A 418 -6.15 -15.77 19.89
CA ASN A 418 -6.43 -16.01 21.30
C ASN A 418 -5.38 -16.88 22.01
N THR A 419 -4.35 -17.39 21.32
CA THR A 419 -3.27 -18.18 21.93
C THR A 419 -2.37 -17.37 22.89
N GLN A 420 -2.55 -16.04 22.97
CA GLN A 420 -1.74 -15.13 23.78
C GLN A 420 -2.37 -14.82 25.14
N MET A 421 -3.27 -15.67 25.65
CA MET A 421 -3.93 -15.46 26.95
C MET A 421 -2.97 -15.38 28.13
N GLY A 422 -1.75 -15.90 28.00
CA GLY A 422 -0.68 -15.74 28.98
C GLY A 422 -0.30 -14.28 29.28
N ARG A 423 -0.64 -13.32 28.40
CA ARG A 423 -0.46 -11.88 28.61
C ARG A 423 -1.24 -11.32 29.80
N LEU A 424 -2.30 -12.01 30.24
CA LEU A 424 -2.99 -11.65 31.49
C LEU A 424 -2.06 -11.71 32.70
N CYS A 425 -0.99 -12.49 32.63
CA CYS A 425 -0.03 -12.65 33.71
C CYS A 425 0.91 -11.44 33.86
N ASP A 426 0.88 -10.46 32.95
CA ASP A 426 1.61 -9.19 33.10
C ASP A 426 1.16 -8.39 34.34
N ILE A 427 -0.02 -8.72 34.92
CA ILE A 427 -0.44 -8.22 36.23
C ILE A 427 0.53 -8.61 37.35
N ARG A 428 1.51 -9.49 37.10
CA ARG A 428 2.60 -9.75 38.04
C ARG A 428 3.23 -8.45 38.55
N ASP A 429 3.38 -7.46 37.68
CA ASP A 429 3.75 -6.11 38.11
C ASP A 429 2.55 -5.46 38.82
N GLU A 430 2.75 -5.06 40.07
CA GLU A 430 1.73 -4.42 40.89
C GLU A 430 1.26 -3.08 40.30
N ASN A 431 2.08 -2.45 39.46
CA ASN A 431 1.78 -1.19 38.79
C ASN A 431 1.08 -1.35 37.43
N ILE A 432 0.76 -2.59 37.03
CA ILE A 432 0.13 -2.87 35.74
C ILE A 432 -1.31 -3.35 35.95
N GLU A 433 -2.21 -2.80 35.13
CA GLU A 433 -3.57 -3.29 34.92
C GLU A 433 -3.70 -3.76 33.48
N VAL A 434 -4.28 -4.94 33.24
CA VAL A 434 -4.34 -5.55 31.90
C VAL A 434 -5.77 -5.53 31.37
N ILE A 435 -5.98 -4.88 30.23
CA ILE A 435 -7.21 -5.00 29.45
C ILE A 435 -6.92 -5.90 28.25
N TYR A 436 -7.41 -7.14 28.29
CA TYR A 436 -7.25 -8.07 27.18
C TYR A 436 -8.47 -8.02 26.26
N VAL A 437 -8.25 -7.69 24.99
CA VAL A 437 -9.33 -7.67 23.99
C VAL A 437 -9.37 -9.03 23.29
N CYS A 438 -10.38 -9.82 23.63
CA CYS A 438 -10.55 -11.18 23.13
C CYS A 438 -11.32 -11.19 21.79
N PRO A 439 -10.88 -11.95 20.77
CA PRO A 439 -11.58 -12.06 19.48
C PRO A 439 -12.98 -12.69 19.59
N VAL A 440 -13.19 -13.52 20.62
CA VAL A 440 -14.43 -14.28 20.85
C VAL A 440 -14.92 -14.07 22.28
N ARG A 441 -16.19 -14.36 22.54
CA ARG A 441 -16.72 -14.31 23.91
C ARG A 441 -16.26 -15.56 24.66
N LEU A 442 -15.55 -15.38 25.78
CA LEU A 442 -15.13 -16.49 26.64
C LEU A 442 -16.33 -17.10 27.38
N GLY A 443 -16.37 -18.43 27.45
CA GLY A 443 -17.26 -19.16 28.35
C GLY A 443 -16.99 -18.90 29.83
N GLU A 444 -18.00 -19.09 30.68
CA GLU A 444 -17.90 -18.86 32.14
C GLU A 444 -16.81 -19.72 32.79
N ASP A 445 -16.66 -20.97 32.36
CA ASP A 445 -15.63 -21.90 32.85
C ASP A 445 -14.21 -21.33 32.66
N LEU A 446 -13.93 -20.72 31.51
CA LEU A 446 -12.60 -20.15 31.20
C LEU A 446 -12.36 -18.84 31.95
N LEU A 447 -13.38 -17.98 32.05
CA LEU A 447 -13.29 -16.78 32.87
C LEU A 447 -13.02 -17.14 34.34
N HIS A 448 -13.70 -18.18 34.84
CA HIS A 448 -13.50 -18.70 36.18
C HIS A 448 -12.08 -19.27 36.34
N TYR A 449 -11.60 -20.07 35.37
CA TYR A 449 -10.25 -20.61 35.36
C TYR A 449 -9.19 -19.50 35.49
N TYR A 450 -9.24 -18.47 34.65
CA TYR A 450 -8.27 -17.37 34.72
C TYR A 450 -8.41 -16.51 35.97
N THR A 451 -9.64 -16.28 36.45
CA THR A 451 -9.87 -15.57 37.72
C THR A 451 -9.24 -16.31 38.89
N GLN A 452 -9.38 -17.64 38.93
CA GLN A 452 -8.71 -18.47 39.94
C GLN A 452 -7.20 -18.43 39.75
N LEU A 453 -6.69 -18.71 38.55
CA LEU A 453 -5.26 -18.74 38.23
C LEU A 453 -4.55 -17.46 38.67
N LEU A 454 -5.10 -16.30 38.31
CA LEU A 454 -4.54 -14.98 38.65
C LEU A 454 -4.75 -14.60 40.13
N GLY A 455 -5.74 -15.21 40.79
CA GLY A 455 -5.95 -15.09 42.24
C GLY A 455 -4.93 -15.87 43.09
N LEU A 456 -4.23 -16.86 42.49
CA LEU A 456 -3.24 -17.68 43.19
C LEU A 456 -1.93 -16.95 43.51
N GLN A 457 -1.73 -15.72 43.03
CA GLN A 457 -0.46 -14.99 43.20
C GLN A 457 0.04 -14.99 44.67
N GLY A 458 -0.84 -14.62 45.62
CA GLY A 458 -0.50 -14.61 47.04
C GLY A 458 -0.20 -16.00 47.61
N ALA A 459 -0.87 -17.04 47.11
CA ALA A 459 -0.62 -18.43 47.50
C ALA A 459 0.70 -18.97 46.92
N VAL A 460 1.07 -18.57 45.69
CA VAL A 460 2.36 -18.92 45.08
C VAL A 460 3.50 -18.27 45.85
N GLU A 461 3.37 -16.98 46.21
CA GLU A 461 4.38 -16.24 46.96
C GLU A 461 4.61 -16.81 48.38
N THR A 462 3.53 -17.14 49.08
CA THR A 462 3.58 -17.59 50.49
C THR A 462 3.66 -19.12 50.68
N GLY A 463 3.25 -19.91 49.68
CA GLY A 463 3.13 -21.37 49.79
C GLY A 463 1.88 -21.87 50.53
N ASP A 464 1.01 -20.95 50.97
CA ASP A 464 -0.18 -21.26 51.74
C ASP A 464 -1.43 -21.16 50.87
N LEU A 465 -2.14 -22.28 50.72
CA LEU A 465 -3.40 -22.36 49.98
C LEU A 465 -4.54 -21.59 50.67
N SER A 466 -4.38 -21.26 51.96
CA SER A 466 -5.34 -20.47 52.73
C SER A 466 -5.08 -18.96 52.70
N ALA A 467 -4.00 -18.52 52.03
CA ALA A 467 -3.74 -17.11 51.81
C ALA A 467 -4.93 -16.47 51.09
N VAL A 468 -5.39 -15.32 51.60
CA VAL A 468 -6.50 -14.58 51.00
C VAL A 468 -6.14 -14.30 49.53
N PRO A 469 -7.04 -14.62 48.57
CA PRO A 469 -6.81 -14.31 47.17
C PRO A 469 -6.39 -12.84 47.06
N ALA A 470 -5.23 -12.60 46.45
CA ALA A 470 -4.73 -11.24 46.28
C ALA A 470 -5.81 -10.39 45.57
N SER A 471 -5.84 -9.08 45.82
CA SER A 471 -6.74 -8.15 45.11
C SER A 471 -6.46 -8.06 43.59
N SER A 472 -5.61 -8.95 43.04
CA SER A 472 -5.28 -9.10 41.62
C SER A 472 -6.51 -9.36 40.75
N ALA A 473 -7.59 -9.93 41.29
CA ALA A 473 -8.86 -10.13 40.58
C ALA A 473 -9.51 -8.82 40.06
N LYS A 474 -9.11 -7.65 40.59
CA LYS A 474 -9.58 -6.34 40.11
C LYS A 474 -8.66 -5.69 39.08
N ARG A 475 -7.48 -6.26 38.80
CA ARG A 475 -6.43 -5.66 37.94
C ARG A 475 -6.38 -6.22 36.52
N PHE A 476 -7.30 -7.10 36.15
CA PHE A 476 -7.46 -7.52 34.76
C PHE A 476 -8.92 -7.41 34.32
N THR A 477 -9.12 -7.06 33.06
CA THR A 477 -10.45 -7.03 32.42
C THR A 477 -10.36 -7.68 31.05
N ILE A 478 -11.25 -8.63 30.76
CA ILE A 478 -11.37 -9.23 29.44
C ILE A 478 -12.59 -8.63 28.74
N LEU A 479 -12.38 -8.07 27.54
CA LEU A 479 -13.45 -7.47 26.74
C LEU A 479 -13.53 -8.16 25.38
N THR A 480 -14.75 -8.37 24.89
CA THR A 480 -14.99 -8.90 23.54
C THR A 480 -15.68 -7.82 22.70
N PRO A 481 -15.12 -7.44 21.54
CA PRO A 481 -15.75 -6.46 20.64
C PRO A 481 -17.13 -6.94 20.16
N GLU A 482 -18.16 -6.09 20.29
CA GLU A 482 -19.52 -6.46 19.87
C GLU A 482 -19.66 -6.68 18.34
N ALA A 483 -18.74 -6.13 17.54
CA ALA A 483 -18.75 -6.30 16.09
C ALA A 483 -18.46 -7.76 15.66
N TYR A 484 -17.86 -8.60 16.51
CA TYR A 484 -17.53 -9.98 16.14
C TYR A 484 -18.76 -10.78 15.70
N GLN A 485 -19.93 -10.50 16.27
CA GLN A 485 -21.20 -11.15 15.92
C GLN A 485 -21.72 -10.79 14.53
N HIS A 486 -21.29 -9.65 13.99
CA HIS A 486 -21.74 -9.12 12.70
C HIS A 486 -20.90 -9.65 11.53
N PHE A 487 -19.68 -10.13 11.80
CA PHE A 487 -18.74 -10.60 10.78
C PHE A 487 -18.26 -12.05 11.01
N PRO A 488 -19.16 -13.03 11.24
CA PRO A 488 -18.76 -14.40 11.62
C PRO A 488 -18.01 -15.15 10.51
N ASN A 489 -18.21 -14.78 9.25
CA ASN A 489 -17.59 -15.44 8.08
C ASN A 489 -16.33 -14.71 7.59
N HIS A 490 -15.86 -13.68 8.31
CA HIS A 490 -14.68 -12.91 7.93
C HIS A 490 -13.59 -13.07 8.98
N ASN A 491 -12.39 -13.45 8.54
CA ASN A 491 -11.19 -13.49 9.38
C ASN A 491 -10.66 -12.06 9.62
N MET A 492 -11.40 -11.29 10.42
CA MET A 492 -11.05 -9.92 10.83
C MET A 492 -10.08 -9.98 12.01
N CYS A 493 -9.08 -9.09 12.04
CA CYS A 493 -8.23 -8.97 13.22
C CYS A 493 -8.98 -8.22 14.35
N VAL A 494 -8.61 -8.46 15.61
CA VAL A 494 -9.30 -7.86 16.77
C VAL A 494 -9.32 -6.34 16.71
N SER A 495 -8.27 -5.67 16.20
CA SER A 495 -8.24 -4.22 16.03
C SER A 495 -9.29 -3.74 15.06
N THR A 496 -9.50 -4.46 13.95
CA THR A 496 -10.59 -4.15 13.02
C THR A 496 -11.95 -4.37 13.68
N LEU A 497 -12.13 -5.47 14.44
CA LEU A 497 -13.36 -5.71 15.19
C LEU A 497 -13.61 -4.61 16.23
N LEU A 498 -12.58 -4.19 16.95
CA LEU A 498 -12.63 -3.17 17.99
C LEU A 498 -12.93 -1.78 17.40
N LYS A 499 -12.33 -1.43 16.26
CA LYS A 499 -12.63 -0.22 15.49
C LYS A 499 -14.12 -0.10 15.13
N TYR A 500 -14.77 -1.22 14.82
CA TYR A 500 -16.21 -1.27 14.55
C TYR A 500 -17.08 -1.54 15.79
N SER A 501 -16.51 -1.48 16.99
CA SER A 501 -17.18 -1.78 18.27
C SER A 501 -17.24 -0.55 19.20
N PRO A 502 -18.10 0.43 18.93
CA PRO A 502 -18.16 1.71 19.67
C PRO A 502 -18.59 1.57 21.14
N ARG A 503 -19.29 0.50 21.54
CA ARG A 503 -19.62 0.22 22.95
C ARG A 503 -18.39 -0.30 23.68
N THR A 504 -17.66 -1.23 23.08
CA THR A 504 -16.40 -1.74 23.66
C THR A 504 -15.34 -0.64 23.74
N LEU A 505 -15.18 0.19 22.70
CA LEU A 505 -14.27 1.34 22.72
C LEU A 505 -14.61 2.33 23.84
N ARG A 506 -15.89 2.69 24.01
CA ARG A 506 -16.32 3.55 25.13
C ARG A 506 -15.99 2.92 26.48
N ARG A 507 -16.26 1.62 26.65
CA ARG A 507 -15.92 0.92 27.89
C ARG A 507 -14.42 0.92 28.17
N ILE A 508 -13.57 0.71 27.15
CA ILE A 508 -12.12 0.82 27.31
C ILE A 508 -11.75 2.25 27.73
N LYS A 509 -12.31 3.26 27.05
CA LYS A 509 -12.08 4.68 27.35
C LYS A 509 -12.43 5.04 28.79
N ASP A 510 -13.52 4.51 29.32
CA ASP A 510 -13.94 4.70 30.71
C ASP A 510 -12.96 4.00 31.69
N LEU A 511 -12.50 2.78 31.35
CA LEU A 511 -11.55 2.02 32.19
C LEU A 511 -10.16 2.67 32.28
N ILE A 512 -9.71 3.34 31.21
CA ILE A 512 -8.41 4.03 31.14
C ILE A 512 -8.49 5.49 31.59
N GLN A 513 -9.68 6.02 31.88
CA GLN A 513 -9.84 7.43 32.24
C GLN A 513 -9.02 7.78 33.48
N GLY A 514 -8.17 8.81 33.38
CA GLY A 514 -7.30 9.25 34.47
C GLY A 514 -6.09 8.36 34.74
N LYS A 515 -5.86 7.34 33.90
CA LYS A 515 -4.71 6.44 33.98
C LYS A 515 -3.79 6.66 32.77
N HIS A 516 -2.50 6.36 32.92
CA HIS A 516 -1.61 6.24 31.77
C HIS A 516 -1.86 4.88 31.13
N ALA A 517 -2.04 4.84 29.80
CA ALA A 517 -2.38 3.61 29.08
C ALA A 517 -1.65 3.56 27.74
N TYR A 518 -1.30 2.36 27.29
CA TYR A 518 -0.78 2.11 25.94
C TYR A 518 -1.30 0.79 25.38
N ILE A 519 -1.26 0.67 24.06
CA ILE A 519 -1.63 -0.54 23.33
C ILE A 519 -0.37 -1.36 23.04
N VAL A 520 -0.46 -2.67 23.26
CA VAL A 520 0.57 -3.62 22.81
C VAL A 520 -0.06 -4.56 21.78
N SER A 521 0.33 -4.38 20.53
CA SER A 521 -0.12 -5.23 19.42
C SER A 521 0.63 -6.55 19.38
N GLY A 522 -0.06 -7.62 18.98
CA GLY A 522 0.54 -8.92 18.67
C GLY A 522 1.37 -8.84 17.39
N VAL A 523 0.76 -8.41 16.27
CA VAL A 523 1.46 -8.06 15.02
C VAL A 523 0.91 -6.70 14.56
N PRO A 524 1.76 -5.68 14.32
CA PRO A 524 1.30 -4.33 14.01
C PRO A 524 0.38 -4.26 12.78
N HIS A 525 -0.76 -3.59 12.92
CA HIS A 525 -1.76 -3.37 11.87
C HIS A 525 -2.16 -1.90 11.75
N MET A 526 -2.65 -1.49 10.57
CA MET A 526 -3.15 -0.12 10.36
C MET A 526 -4.33 0.24 11.28
N ASP A 527 -5.18 -0.74 11.60
CA ASP A 527 -6.31 -0.51 12.50
C ASP A 527 -5.88 -0.36 13.98
N ASP A 528 -4.68 -0.81 14.36
CA ASP A 528 -4.14 -0.53 15.70
C ASP A 528 -3.98 0.98 15.90
N LEU A 529 -3.49 1.68 14.87
CA LEU A 529 -3.36 3.13 14.89
C LEU A 529 -4.71 3.85 14.95
N ALA A 530 -5.73 3.31 14.28
CA ALA A 530 -7.08 3.87 14.31
C ALA A 530 -7.72 3.72 15.69
N VAL A 531 -7.57 2.54 16.31
CA VAL A 531 -8.02 2.31 17.69
C VAL A 531 -7.25 3.18 18.68
N ALA A 532 -5.93 3.30 18.51
CA ALA A 532 -5.08 4.16 19.33
C ALA A 532 -5.50 5.63 19.29
N ASP A 533 -5.83 6.15 18.10
CA ASP A 533 -6.29 7.52 17.90
C ASP A 533 -7.64 7.78 18.59
N GLU A 534 -8.60 6.85 18.47
CA GLU A 534 -9.92 6.95 19.10
C GLU A 534 -9.85 6.92 20.65
N LEU A 535 -8.95 6.08 21.19
CA LEU A 535 -8.71 5.97 22.62
C LEU A 535 -7.80 7.08 23.17
N GLY A 536 -7.01 7.74 22.31
CA GLY A 536 -6.05 8.77 22.69
C GLY A 536 -4.81 8.22 23.40
N VAL A 537 -4.39 6.99 23.07
CA VAL A 537 -3.26 6.29 23.72
C VAL A 537 -2.15 5.94 22.71
N PRO A 538 -0.88 5.90 23.11
CA PRO A 538 0.20 5.43 22.23
C PRO A 538 0.16 3.90 22.00
N VAL A 539 0.81 3.46 20.92
CA VAL A 539 1.06 2.05 20.63
C VAL A 539 2.53 1.75 20.91
N LEU A 540 2.80 0.72 21.72
CA LEU A 540 4.15 0.17 21.92
C LEU A 540 4.46 -0.78 20.76
N GLY A 541 4.98 -0.22 19.68
CA GLY A 541 5.35 -0.96 18.48
C GLY A 541 5.84 -0.02 17.38
N PRO A 542 6.39 -0.56 16.28
CA PRO A 542 6.73 0.26 15.12
C PRO A 542 5.47 0.75 14.39
N GLU A 543 5.66 1.70 13.49
CA GLU A 543 4.63 2.06 12.51
C GLU A 543 4.34 0.84 11.61
N PRO A 544 3.07 0.49 11.29
CA PRO A 544 2.74 -0.72 10.54
C PRO A 544 3.42 -0.82 9.17
N ALA A 545 3.68 0.32 8.50
CA ALA A 545 4.43 0.33 7.24
C ALA A 545 5.90 -0.06 7.42
N VAL A 546 6.51 0.31 8.55
CA VAL A 546 7.88 -0.10 8.92
C VAL A 546 7.89 -1.60 9.28
N ALA A 547 6.89 -2.05 10.04
CA ALA A 547 6.72 -3.47 10.35
C ALA A 547 6.53 -4.32 9.09
N GLN A 548 5.74 -3.86 8.12
CA GLN A 548 5.53 -4.55 6.84
C GLN A 548 6.79 -4.62 5.99
N LEU A 549 7.67 -3.63 6.06
CA LEU A 549 8.92 -3.64 5.30
C LEU A 549 9.99 -4.52 5.94
N TYR A 550 10.12 -4.48 7.26
CA TYR A 550 11.19 -5.17 7.99
C TYR A 550 10.79 -6.50 8.60
N GLY A 551 9.48 -6.78 8.68
CA GLY A 551 8.94 -8.08 9.07
C GLY A 551 8.90 -9.10 7.93
N THR A 552 9.38 -8.75 6.73
CA THR A 552 9.59 -9.75 5.67
C THR A 552 10.91 -10.49 5.86
N LYS A 553 11.04 -11.68 5.26
CA LYS A 553 12.29 -12.45 5.31
C LYS A 553 13.47 -11.67 4.72
N SER A 554 13.26 -11.00 3.59
CA SER A 554 14.26 -10.11 3.00
C SER A 554 14.57 -8.89 3.89
N GLY A 555 13.55 -8.31 4.53
CA GLY A 555 13.70 -7.21 5.49
C GLY A 555 14.51 -7.58 6.73
N ALA A 556 14.23 -8.74 7.32
CA ALA A 556 14.96 -9.31 8.45
C ALA A 556 16.44 -9.54 8.10
N ARG A 557 16.70 -10.12 6.92
CA ARG A 557 18.07 -10.32 6.42
C ARG A 557 18.86 -9.01 6.33
N ARG A 558 18.24 -7.92 5.86
CA ARG A 558 18.88 -6.59 5.83
C ARG A 558 19.24 -6.07 7.24
N ILE A 559 18.41 -6.37 8.24
CA ILE A 559 18.69 -6.01 9.64
C ILE A 559 19.92 -6.80 10.13
N PHE A 560 19.92 -8.12 9.95
CA PHE A 560 21.02 -8.97 10.40
C PHE A 560 22.36 -8.61 9.77
N THR A 561 22.39 -8.44 8.45
CA THR A 561 23.61 -8.01 7.73
C THR A 561 24.14 -6.69 8.28
N SER A 562 23.26 -5.74 8.61
CA SER A 562 23.68 -4.46 9.18
C SER A 562 24.10 -4.53 10.65
N ALA A 563 23.57 -5.49 11.39
CA ALA A 563 23.98 -5.78 12.77
C ALA A 563 25.35 -6.49 12.83
N GLY A 564 25.89 -6.92 11.69
CA GLY A 564 27.13 -7.68 11.60
C GLY A 564 27.02 -9.04 12.28
N VAL A 565 25.81 -9.60 12.37
CA VAL A 565 25.60 -10.96 12.89
C VAL A 565 25.71 -11.96 11.75
N SER A 566 26.12 -13.19 12.07
CA SER A 566 26.23 -14.24 11.07
C SER A 566 24.83 -14.65 10.57
N VAL A 567 24.70 -14.80 9.26
CA VAL A 567 23.46 -15.14 8.56
C VAL A 567 23.74 -16.29 7.60
N PRO A 568 22.74 -17.13 7.27
CA PRO A 568 22.94 -18.18 6.27
C PRO A 568 23.35 -17.55 4.92
N PRO A 569 24.28 -18.17 4.17
CA PRO A 569 24.53 -17.81 2.78
C PRO A 569 23.23 -17.76 1.99
N GLY A 570 23.00 -16.71 1.22
CA GLY A 570 21.71 -16.50 0.60
C GLY A 570 21.48 -15.12 0.01
N HIS A 571 20.35 -14.96 -0.66
CA HIS A 571 19.94 -13.74 -1.34
C HIS A 571 18.44 -13.47 -1.10
N GLY A 572 18.07 -12.22 -0.86
CA GLY A 572 16.68 -11.78 -0.67
C GLY A 572 16.15 -10.95 -1.83
N ASP A 573 14.93 -10.44 -1.69
CA ASP A 573 14.28 -9.53 -2.66
C ASP A 573 14.21 -10.14 -4.08
N ILE A 574 13.91 -11.45 -4.20
CA ILE A 574 13.79 -12.16 -5.48
C ILE A 574 12.35 -12.10 -5.99
N TYR A 575 12.13 -11.46 -7.14
CA TYR A 575 10.79 -11.23 -7.71
C TYR A 575 10.60 -11.83 -9.12
N THR A 576 11.67 -12.31 -9.75
CA THR A 576 11.60 -12.87 -11.10
C THR A 576 12.23 -14.24 -11.17
N LEU A 577 11.70 -15.07 -12.07
CA LEU A 577 12.20 -16.43 -12.28
C LEU A 577 13.67 -16.46 -12.71
N GLN A 578 14.06 -15.51 -13.57
CA GLN A 578 15.44 -15.37 -14.01
C GLN A 578 16.38 -15.02 -12.85
N GLN A 579 16.01 -14.06 -12.01
CA GLN A 579 16.78 -13.74 -10.80
C GLN A 579 16.92 -14.96 -9.89
N LEU A 580 15.84 -15.71 -9.70
CA LEU A 580 15.88 -16.93 -8.88
C LEU A 580 16.93 -17.92 -9.40
N TYR A 581 16.92 -18.20 -10.71
CA TYR A 581 17.85 -19.15 -11.32
C TYR A 581 19.30 -18.67 -11.27
N GLU A 582 19.55 -17.41 -11.65
CA GLU A 582 20.88 -16.81 -11.64
C GLU A 582 21.44 -16.74 -10.22
N CYS A 583 20.65 -16.26 -9.25
CA CYS A 583 21.06 -16.19 -7.86
C CYS A 583 21.33 -17.57 -7.27
N LEU A 584 20.45 -18.55 -7.50
CA LEU A 584 20.64 -19.90 -6.96
C LEU A 584 21.87 -20.58 -7.59
N ALA A 585 22.09 -20.44 -8.90
CA ALA A 585 23.27 -20.99 -9.56
C ALA A 585 24.57 -20.38 -9.03
N GLN A 586 24.60 -19.07 -8.82
CA GLN A 586 25.74 -18.38 -8.21
C GLN A 586 25.98 -18.87 -6.77
N LEU A 587 24.91 -18.91 -5.96
CA LEU A 587 24.96 -19.39 -4.57
C LEU A 587 25.47 -20.83 -4.47
N MET A 588 25.01 -21.73 -5.34
CA MET A 588 25.49 -23.12 -5.41
C MET A 588 26.95 -23.22 -5.84
N THR A 589 27.43 -22.30 -6.69
CA THR A 589 28.82 -22.26 -7.16
C THR A 589 29.78 -21.73 -6.09
N ASP A 590 29.32 -20.73 -5.33
CA ASP A 590 30.08 -20.13 -4.22
C ASP A 590 30.14 -21.06 -3.00
N HIS A 591 29.08 -21.83 -2.75
CA HIS A 591 28.90 -22.67 -1.57
C HIS A 591 28.61 -24.14 -1.93
N LEU A 592 29.59 -24.81 -2.55
CA LEU A 592 29.48 -26.20 -3.04
C LEU A 592 29.23 -27.24 -1.93
N GLU A 593 29.58 -26.91 -0.69
CA GLU A 593 29.36 -27.69 0.52
C GLU A 593 27.88 -27.79 0.90
N VAL A 594 27.06 -26.79 0.54
CA VAL A 594 25.65 -26.74 0.91
C VAL A 594 24.88 -27.84 0.20
N GLN A 595 24.18 -28.69 0.97
CA GLN A 595 23.42 -29.82 0.41
C GLN A 595 21.97 -29.48 0.14
N ARG A 596 21.41 -28.49 0.84
CA ARG A 596 20.01 -28.11 0.76
C ARG A 596 19.87 -26.59 0.75
N TRP A 597 19.05 -26.09 -0.15
CA TRP A 597 18.67 -24.68 -0.23
C TRP A 597 17.21 -24.51 0.18
N LEU A 598 16.93 -23.48 0.96
CA LEU A 598 15.61 -23.08 1.43
C LEU A 598 15.11 -21.90 0.61
N PHE A 599 13.81 -21.91 0.31
CA PHE A 599 13.08 -20.82 -0.34
C PHE A 599 12.04 -20.35 0.66
N LYS A 600 12.15 -19.11 1.14
CA LYS A 600 11.22 -18.51 2.11
C LYS A 600 10.50 -17.32 1.48
N MET A 601 9.18 -17.34 1.47
CA MET A 601 8.36 -16.25 0.95
C MET A 601 8.33 -15.08 1.94
N ASP A 602 8.43 -13.85 1.44
CA ASP A 602 8.64 -12.66 2.28
C ASP A 602 7.49 -12.37 3.23
N GLY A 603 6.25 -12.46 2.76
CA GLY A 603 5.08 -12.13 3.56
C GLY A 603 4.64 -13.24 4.51
N GLU A 604 5.08 -14.48 4.30
CA GLU A 604 4.51 -15.67 4.92
C GLU A 604 5.16 -16.01 6.28
N PHE A 605 4.40 -16.65 7.17
CA PHE A 605 4.86 -16.92 8.53
C PHE A 605 4.91 -18.42 8.87
N GLY A 606 5.75 -18.76 9.85
CA GLY A 606 6.05 -20.14 10.21
C GLY A 606 6.57 -20.93 9.00
N SER A 607 6.19 -22.20 8.91
CA SER A 607 6.62 -23.09 7.82
C SER A 607 5.74 -23.04 6.57
N ARG A 608 4.69 -22.19 6.53
CA ARG A 608 3.70 -22.19 5.43
C ARG A 608 4.29 -21.71 4.10
N GLY A 609 5.26 -20.81 4.16
CA GLY A 609 5.92 -20.19 3.01
C GLY A 609 7.33 -20.71 2.78
N THR A 610 7.65 -21.90 3.27
CA THR A 610 9.00 -22.48 3.17
C THR A 610 9.01 -23.71 2.29
N ALA A 611 9.84 -23.67 1.26
CA ALA A 611 10.19 -24.81 0.42
C ALA A 611 11.69 -25.09 0.50
N TYR A 612 12.12 -26.25 0.02
CA TYR A 612 13.52 -26.64 -0.03
C TYR A 612 13.83 -27.43 -1.30
N CYS A 613 15.10 -27.43 -1.69
CA CYS A 613 15.62 -28.25 -2.78
C CYS A 613 16.97 -28.86 -2.38
N ASP A 614 17.10 -30.17 -2.53
CA ASP A 614 18.33 -30.92 -2.25
C ASP A 614 19.19 -30.98 -3.52
N VAL A 615 20.48 -30.64 -3.37
CA VAL A 615 21.47 -30.59 -4.47
C VAL A 615 22.04 -31.98 -4.80
N SER A 616 21.68 -33.01 -4.03
CA SER A 616 22.13 -34.40 -4.23
C SER A 616 21.71 -34.98 -5.59
N HIS A 617 20.71 -34.40 -6.24
CA HIS A 617 20.21 -34.84 -7.54
C HIS A 617 21.06 -34.39 -8.74
N LEU A 618 22.06 -33.53 -8.53
CA LEU A 618 22.94 -33.06 -9.60
C LEU A 618 24.13 -34.01 -9.82
N SER A 619 24.11 -34.73 -10.94
CA SER A 619 25.13 -35.73 -11.30
C SER A 619 26.54 -35.13 -11.46
N PHE A 620 26.65 -33.89 -11.95
CA PHE A 620 27.94 -33.22 -12.17
C PHE A 620 28.56 -32.61 -10.90
N ARG A 621 27.89 -32.69 -9.74
CA ARG A 621 28.38 -32.09 -8.48
C ARG A 621 29.74 -32.64 -8.06
N SER A 622 29.99 -33.93 -8.28
CA SER A 622 31.29 -34.56 -8.02
C SER A 622 32.42 -33.91 -8.85
N TRP A 623 32.16 -33.59 -10.11
CA TRP A 623 33.07 -32.86 -10.98
C TRP A 623 33.27 -31.41 -10.52
N ALA A 624 32.21 -30.72 -10.11
CA ALA A 624 32.31 -29.36 -9.56
C ALA A 624 33.19 -29.32 -8.29
N LEU A 625 33.01 -30.27 -7.37
CA LEU A 625 33.85 -30.43 -6.18
C LEU A 625 35.31 -30.75 -6.54
N GLN A 626 35.55 -31.55 -7.57
CA GLN A 626 36.91 -31.83 -8.05
C GLN A 626 37.59 -30.57 -8.60
N LYS A 627 36.85 -29.75 -9.36
CA LYS A 627 37.33 -28.45 -9.86
C LYS A 627 37.66 -27.49 -8.71
N TYR A 628 36.78 -27.38 -7.73
CA TYR A 628 37.03 -26.61 -6.51
C TYR A 628 38.31 -27.06 -5.79
N ARG A 629 38.48 -28.36 -5.56
CA ARG A 629 39.69 -28.92 -4.92
C ARG A 629 40.96 -28.66 -5.71
N ARG A 630 40.88 -28.62 -7.05
CA ARG A 630 42.03 -28.36 -7.92
C ARG A 630 42.49 -26.90 -7.86
N HIS A 631 41.56 -25.95 -7.80
CA HIS A 631 41.89 -24.52 -7.73
C HIS A 631 42.16 -24.06 -6.30
N GLY A 632 41.53 -24.69 -5.30
CA GLY A 632 41.60 -24.28 -3.90
C GLY A 632 40.78 -23.02 -3.61
N PRO A 633 40.53 -22.71 -2.31
CA PRO A 633 39.57 -21.66 -1.92
C PRO A 633 39.96 -20.25 -2.38
N GLN A 634 41.25 -19.95 -2.50
CA GLN A 634 41.73 -18.61 -2.87
C GLN A 634 41.52 -18.32 -4.36
N LEU A 635 41.87 -19.25 -5.24
CA LEU A 635 41.67 -19.10 -6.68
C LEU A 635 40.21 -19.28 -7.08
N TRP A 636 39.42 -20.04 -6.32
CA TRP A 636 37.99 -20.22 -6.56
C TRP A 636 37.20 -18.91 -6.48
N ARG A 637 37.72 -17.87 -5.84
CA ARG A 637 37.08 -16.54 -5.81
C ARG A 637 37.17 -15.79 -7.15
N MET A 638 38.00 -16.27 -8.08
CA MET A 638 38.17 -15.64 -9.39
C MET A 638 37.08 -16.09 -10.35
N ALA A 639 36.44 -15.15 -11.05
CA ALA A 639 35.31 -15.43 -11.95
C ALA A 639 35.63 -16.54 -12.99
N TRP A 640 36.82 -16.52 -13.60
CA TRP A 640 37.24 -17.53 -14.59
C TRP A 640 37.34 -18.95 -14.03
N ALA A 641 37.59 -19.11 -12.72
CA ALA A 641 37.68 -20.42 -12.08
C ALA A 641 36.30 -21.02 -11.83
N GLN A 642 35.31 -20.17 -11.52
CA GLN A 642 33.92 -20.54 -11.26
C GLN A 642 33.10 -20.70 -12.54
N GLU A 643 33.41 -19.92 -13.59
CA GLU A 643 32.62 -19.80 -14.82
C GLU A 643 32.17 -21.15 -15.42
N PRO A 644 33.05 -22.18 -15.56
CA PRO A 644 32.61 -23.47 -16.11
C PRO A 644 31.58 -24.20 -15.24
N VAL A 645 31.67 -24.04 -13.91
CA VAL A 645 30.75 -24.66 -12.95
C VAL A 645 29.46 -23.85 -12.88
N LEU A 646 29.54 -22.52 -12.89
CA LEU A 646 28.40 -21.62 -12.90
C LEU A 646 27.49 -21.86 -14.11
N ILE A 647 28.06 -21.95 -15.31
CA ILE A 647 27.30 -22.22 -16.55
C ILE A 647 26.53 -23.54 -16.42
N LYS A 648 27.17 -24.58 -15.88
CA LYS A 648 26.53 -25.88 -15.65
C LYS A 648 25.38 -25.81 -14.65
N PHE A 649 25.53 -25.06 -13.56
CA PHE A 649 24.42 -24.82 -12.64
C PHE A 649 23.28 -24.05 -13.31
N GLN A 650 23.57 -23.01 -14.11
CA GLN A 650 22.55 -22.23 -14.81
C GLN A 650 21.72 -23.08 -15.79
N GLU A 651 22.34 -24.06 -16.45
CA GLU A 651 21.66 -25.01 -17.35
C GLU A 651 20.71 -25.96 -16.58
N GLU A 652 21.11 -26.43 -15.40
CA GLU A 652 20.43 -27.51 -14.67
C GLU A 652 19.44 -27.03 -13.60
N VAL A 653 19.63 -25.83 -13.03
CA VAL A 653 18.77 -25.28 -11.96
C VAL A 653 17.28 -25.26 -12.32
N PRO A 654 16.85 -24.86 -13.53
CA PRO A 654 15.42 -24.87 -13.88
C PRO A 654 14.81 -26.28 -13.79
N ALA A 655 15.50 -27.29 -14.34
CA ALA A 655 15.04 -28.68 -14.32
C ALA A 655 15.09 -29.28 -12.90
N LEU A 656 16.12 -28.93 -12.12
CA LEU A 656 16.28 -29.32 -10.73
C LEU A 656 15.10 -28.82 -9.89
N LEU A 657 14.77 -27.53 -9.98
CA LEU A 657 13.67 -26.95 -9.19
C LEU A 657 12.32 -27.53 -9.62
N ALA A 658 12.08 -27.68 -10.92
CA ALA A 658 10.83 -28.27 -11.42
C ALA A 658 10.60 -29.71 -10.91
N SER A 659 11.67 -30.50 -10.77
CA SER A 659 11.56 -31.93 -10.45
C SER A 659 11.77 -32.26 -8.97
N HIS A 660 12.54 -31.44 -8.24
CA HIS A 660 13.04 -31.79 -6.91
C HIS A 660 12.75 -30.76 -5.81
N ALA A 661 12.20 -29.58 -6.13
CA ALA A 661 11.78 -28.65 -5.10
C ALA A 661 10.53 -29.19 -4.36
N LYS A 662 10.58 -29.15 -3.02
CA LYS A 662 9.55 -29.69 -2.13
C LYS A 662 9.13 -28.64 -1.11
N LEU A 663 7.85 -28.64 -0.75
CA LEU A 663 7.33 -27.77 0.29
C LEU A 663 7.35 -28.49 1.63
N PHE A 664 7.65 -27.77 2.71
CA PHE A 664 7.46 -28.31 4.06
C PHE A 664 5.97 -28.42 4.43
N ASN A 665 5.15 -27.52 3.91
CA ASN A 665 3.72 -27.48 4.19
C ASN A 665 2.94 -27.20 2.90
N THR A 666 2.04 -28.12 2.55
CA THR A 666 1.23 -28.05 1.32
C THR A 666 -0.20 -27.52 1.55
N SER A 667 -0.51 -27.05 2.77
CA SER A 667 -1.86 -26.57 3.12
C SER A 667 -2.28 -25.31 2.37
N CYS A 668 -1.36 -24.35 2.19
CA CYS A 668 -1.62 -23.10 1.47
C CYS A 668 -1.25 -23.20 -0.02
N TYR A 669 -0.20 -23.95 -0.33
CA TYR A 669 0.35 -24.08 -1.68
C TYR A 669 0.43 -25.57 -2.03
N PRO A 670 -0.45 -26.10 -2.90
CA PRO A 670 -0.50 -27.54 -3.16
C PRO A 670 0.71 -28.08 -3.93
N SER A 671 1.44 -27.24 -4.67
CA SER A 671 2.53 -27.64 -5.54
C SER A 671 3.65 -26.59 -5.60
N TRP A 672 4.84 -27.00 -6.07
CA TRP A 672 5.96 -26.09 -6.33
C TRP A 672 5.57 -24.95 -7.29
N ILE A 673 4.80 -25.23 -8.33
CA ILE A 673 4.36 -24.22 -9.30
C ILE A 673 3.51 -23.15 -8.60
N SER A 674 2.52 -23.57 -7.81
CA SER A 674 1.66 -22.65 -7.06
C SER A 674 2.45 -21.82 -6.04
N PHE A 675 3.41 -22.44 -5.35
CA PHE A 675 4.32 -21.75 -4.45
C PHE A 675 5.17 -20.71 -5.17
N LEU A 676 5.77 -21.09 -6.31
CA LEU A 676 6.68 -20.25 -7.08
C LEU A 676 5.96 -19.03 -7.65
N GLU A 677 4.74 -19.18 -8.17
CA GLU A 677 3.92 -18.05 -8.65
C GLU A 677 3.71 -16.99 -7.55
N HIS A 678 3.42 -17.41 -6.33
CA HIS A 678 3.23 -16.50 -5.19
C HIS A 678 4.57 -15.95 -4.68
N PHE A 679 5.60 -16.78 -4.62
CA PHE A 679 6.96 -16.39 -4.22
C PHE A 679 7.48 -15.25 -5.10
N LEU A 680 7.29 -15.34 -6.42
CA LEU A 680 7.72 -14.29 -7.35
C LEU A 680 6.87 -13.02 -7.26
N LYS A 681 5.58 -13.16 -6.92
CA LYS A 681 4.67 -12.01 -6.76
C LYS A 681 4.96 -11.20 -5.50
N GLU A 682 5.19 -11.87 -4.37
CA GLU A 682 5.39 -11.24 -3.07
C GLU A 682 6.86 -10.94 -2.77
N GLY A 683 7.77 -11.65 -3.45
CA GLY A 683 9.18 -11.67 -3.13
C GLY A 683 9.53 -12.80 -2.18
N GLY A 684 10.81 -13.12 -2.12
CA GLY A 684 11.32 -14.04 -1.12
C GLY A 684 12.82 -14.16 -1.12
N THR A 685 13.30 -15.01 -0.21
CA THR A 685 14.72 -15.26 0.04
C THR A 685 15.08 -16.70 -0.30
N VAL A 686 16.27 -16.87 -0.87
CA VAL A 686 16.94 -18.17 -0.96
C VAL A 686 18.06 -18.20 0.06
N GLU A 687 18.10 -19.23 0.91
CA GLU A 687 19.09 -19.36 1.99
C GLU A 687 19.62 -20.80 2.10
N ALA A 688 20.87 -20.94 2.48
CA ALA A 688 21.48 -22.24 2.74
C ALA A 688 20.88 -22.88 4.00
N TYR A 689 20.58 -24.17 3.94
CA TYR A 689 20.35 -24.97 5.13
C TYR A 689 21.71 -25.28 5.80
N PRO A 690 21.80 -25.28 7.14
CA PRO A 690 23.04 -25.61 7.84
C PRO A 690 23.66 -26.93 7.37
N PRO A 691 24.99 -26.99 7.11
CA PRO A 691 25.67 -28.19 6.65
C PRO A 691 25.96 -29.16 7.80
N SER A 692 24.93 -29.51 8.58
CA SER A 692 25.05 -30.43 9.72
C SER A 692 23.77 -31.25 9.89
N ASP A 693 23.91 -32.48 10.37
CA ASP A 693 22.79 -33.35 10.71
C ASP A 693 22.20 -33.01 12.09
N SER A 694 22.98 -32.33 12.94
CA SER A 694 22.55 -31.87 14.26
C SER A 694 22.38 -30.35 14.25
N VAL A 695 21.13 -29.91 14.14
CA VAL A 695 20.75 -28.50 14.07
C VAL A 695 19.74 -28.22 15.17
N THR A 696 20.01 -27.19 15.97
CA THR A 696 19.08 -26.72 17.00
C THR A 696 18.65 -25.30 16.69
N CYS A 697 17.36 -25.04 16.68
CA CYS A 697 16.83 -23.68 16.51
C CYS A 697 16.43 -23.11 17.87
N LEU A 698 16.51 -21.79 18.02
CA LEU A 698 16.17 -21.07 19.23
C LEU A 698 15.34 -19.85 18.88
N THR A 699 14.46 -19.45 19.80
CA THR A 699 13.75 -18.17 19.74
C THR A 699 14.12 -17.32 20.95
N VAL A 700 14.43 -16.04 20.71
CA VAL A 700 14.70 -15.05 21.75
C VAL A 700 13.75 -13.87 21.59
N ASP A 701 13.01 -13.55 22.64
CA ASP A 701 12.15 -12.36 22.67
C ASP A 701 12.91 -11.16 23.21
N LEU A 702 12.87 -10.04 22.51
CA LEU A 702 13.50 -8.78 22.87
C LEU A 702 12.46 -7.66 23.00
N LEU A 703 12.76 -6.69 23.86
CA LEU A 703 12.09 -5.39 23.93
C LEU A 703 13.09 -4.31 23.56
N VAL A 704 12.80 -3.55 22.51
CA VAL A 704 13.52 -2.33 22.16
C VAL A 704 12.73 -1.16 22.69
N GLU A 705 13.24 -0.55 23.75
CA GLU A 705 12.59 0.61 24.35
C GLU A 705 12.74 1.85 23.46
N PRO A 706 11.81 2.81 23.57
CA PRO A 706 11.95 4.09 22.88
C PRO A 706 13.20 4.88 23.27
N GLY A 707 13.78 4.61 24.44
CA GLY A 707 15.06 5.16 24.88
C GLY A 707 16.28 4.61 24.13
N GLY A 708 16.12 3.51 23.38
CA GLY A 708 17.20 2.81 22.69
C GLY A 708 17.81 1.65 23.48
N GLU A 709 17.39 1.46 24.73
CA GLU A 709 17.75 0.29 25.53
C GLU A 709 17.11 -0.98 24.96
N VAL A 710 17.85 -2.09 25.03
CA VAL A 710 17.43 -3.38 24.51
C VAL A 710 17.44 -4.38 25.65
N HIS A 711 16.31 -5.04 25.87
CA HIS A 711 16.14 -6.06 26.91
C HIS A 711 15.81 -7.42 26.30
N MET A 712 16.49 -8.47 26.76
CA MET A 712 16.10 -9.84 26.49
C MET A 712 15.03 -10.27 27.50
N LEU A 713 13.86 -10.69 27.01
CA LEU A 713 12.71 -11.07 27.83
C LEU A 713 12.57 -12.59 27.97
N SER A 714 12.90 -13.35 26.93
CA SER A 714 12.84 -14.82 26.94
C SER A 714 13.91 -15.41 26.00
N CYS A 715 14.38 -16.63 26.28
CA CYS A 715 15.32 -17.35 25.42
C CYS A 715 15.10 -18.86 25.50
N GLY A 716 14.54 -19.48 24.46
CA GLY A 716 14.17 -20.91 24.48
C GLY A 716 14.62 -21.68 23.24
N ASP A 717 14.92 -22.97 23.43
CA ASP A 717 15.21 -23.91 22.34
C ASP A 717 13.90 -24.40 21.71
N GLN A 718 13.78 -24.34 20.38
CA GLN A 718 12.55 -24.66 19.66
C GLN A 718 12.35 -26.18 19.52
N LEU A 719 11.13 -26.63 19.83
CA LEU A 719 10.65 -27.98 19.58
C LEU A 719 9.83 -28.02 18.29
N HIS A 720 10.21 -28.90 17.38
CA HIS A 720 9.65 -28.98 16.04
C HIS A 720 8.79 -30.23 15.85
N GLU A 721 7.84 -30.16 14.91
CA GLU A 721 7.19 -31.36 14.42
C GLU A 721 8.13 -32.12 13.47
N PRO A 722 8.44 -33.42 13.71
CA PRO A 722 9.37 -34.20 12.90
C PRO A 722 9.05 -34.15 11.40
N GLY A 723 10.09 -33.90 10.59
CA GLY A 723 9.95 -33.78 9.13
C GLY A 723 9.36 -32.44 8.65
N SER A 724 9.15 -31.49 9.56
CA SER A 724 8.70 -30.13 9.24
C SER A 724 9.61 -29.09 9.91
N MET A 725 9.59 -27.85 9.42
CA MET A 725 10.18 -26.70 10.14
C MET A 725 9.14 -25.97 11.00
N GLN A 726 8.03 -26.62 11.36
CA GLN A 726 7.00 -25.99 12.19
C GLN A 726 7.37 -26.06 13.67
N VAL A 727 7.58 -24.89 14.27
CA VAL A 727 7.77 -24.76 15.72
C VAL A 727 6.45 -24.96 16.45
N VAL A 728 6.40 -25.99 17.29
CA VAL A 728 5.22 -26.37 18.08
C VAL A 728 5.38 -25.94 19.53
N GLY A 729 6.58 -25.97 20.10
CA GLY A 729 6.85 -25.57 21.48
C GLY A 729 8.30 -25.14 21.67
N CYS A 730 8.71 -24.96 22.93
CA CYS A 730 10.09 -24.69 23.29
C CYS A 730 10.44 -25.17 24.70
N SER A 731 11.73 -25.39 24.96
CA SER A 731 12.29 -25.51 26.30
C SER A 731 12.96 -24.21 26.73
N MET A 732 12.87 -23.89 28.01
CA MET A 732 13.28 -22.62 28.60
C MET A 732 13.90 -22.83 29.98
N PRO A 733 15.00 -22.13 30.32
CA PRO A 733 15.84 -21.33 29.43
C PRO A 733 16.56 -22.20 28.38
N GLN A 734 17.08 -21.57 27.33
CA GLN A 734 17.86 -22.24 26.30
C GLN A 734 19.19 -22.77 26.85
N THR A 735 19.59 -23.96 26.40
CA THR A 735 20.84 -24.61 26.79
C THR A 735 21.81 -24.83 25.62
N SER A 736 21.43 -24.44 24.40
CA SER A 736 22.17 -24.79 23.19
C SER A 736 23.30 -23.83 22.83
N ILE A 737 23.23 -22.56 23.24
CA ILE A 737 24.21 -21.51 22.88
C ILE A 737 24.83 -20.90 24.13
N CYS A 738 26.13 -20.59 24.08
CA CYS A 738 26.80 -19.80 25.11
C CYS A 738 26.09 -18.44 25.33
N GLN A 739 25.72 -18.13 26.58
CA GLN A 739 24.93 -16.94 26.91
C GLN A 739 25.59 -15.62 26.50
N HIS A 740 26.93 -15.53 26.56
CA HIS A 740 27.66 -14.34 26.13
C HIS A 740 27.50 -14.08 24.62
N THR A 741 27.63 -15.13 23.80
CA THR A 741 27.45 -15.07 22.35
C THR A 741 26.01 -14.69 22.01
N LEU A 742 25.04 -15.34 22.68
CA LEU A 742 23.61 -15.06 22.50
C LEU A 742 23.29 -13.60 22.80
N HIS A 743 23.70 -13.11 23.97
CA HIS A 743 23.49 -11.72 24.38
C HIS A 743 24.13 -10.73 23.39
N SER A 744 25.37 -10.99 22.95
CA SER A 744 26.05 -10.14 21.95
C SER A 744 25.28 -10.04 20.62
N ILE A 745 24.73 -11.16 20.13
CA ILE A 745 23.90 -11.18 18.92
C ILE A 745 22.61 -10.37 19.15
N CYS A 746 21.90 -10.65 20.23
CA CYS A 746 20.62 -10.00 20.55
C CYS A 746 20.76 -8.48 20.72
N MET A 747 21.79 -8.01 21.42
CA MET A 747 22.03 -6.58 21.60
C MET A 747 22.33 -5.88 20.27
N ARG A 748 23.16 -6.49 19.40
CA ARG A 748 23.47 -5.92 18.08
C ARG A 748 22.24 -5.87 17.16
N VAL A 749 21.43 -6.92 17.14
CA VAL A 749 20.17 -6.94 16.39
C VAL A 749 19.19 -5.90 16.92
N GLY A 750 18.99 -5.83 18.24
CA GLY A 750 18.09 -4.83 18.85
C GLY A 750 18.54 -3.39 18.58
N GLN A 751 19.84 -3.11 18.62
CA GLN A 751 20.40 -1.81 18.24
C GLN A 751 20.17 -1.49 16.76
N ALA A 752 20.36 -2.47 15.86
CA ALA A 752 20.08 -2.31 14.44
C ALA A 752 18.59 -2.07 14.15
N CYS A 753 17.69 -2.68 14.93
CA CYS A 753 16.25 -2.41 14.91
C CYS A 753 15.95 -0.97 15.36
N HIS A 754 16.53 -0.53 16.48
CA HIS A 754 16.35 0.82 16.99
C HIS A 754 16.76 1.90 15.98
N GLN A 755 17.92 1.74 15.32
CA GLN A 755 18.41 2.66 14.28
C GLN A 755 17.46 2.80 13.08
N ARG A 756 16.55 1.83 12.89
CA ARG A 756 15.53 1.81 11.82
C ARG A 756 14.14 2.20 12.32
N HIS A 757 14.04 2.71 13.55
CA HIS A 757 12.78 3.05 14.21
C HIS A 757 11.85 1.83 14.42
N ILE A 758 12.43 0.63 14.57
CA ILE A 758 11.70 -0.57 14.98
C ILE A 758 11.75 -0.62 16.51
N LEU A 759 10.64 -0.27 17.14
CA LEU A 759 10.50 -0.17 18.60
C LEU A 759 9.48 -1.20 19.11
N GLY A 760 9.55 -1.53 20.39
CA GLY A 760 8.65 -2.48 21.03
C GLY A 760 9.18 -3.91 20.98
N LEU A 761 8.25 -4.87 20.94
CA LEU A 761 8.57 -6.29 21.06
C LEU A 761 8.96 -6.89 19.71
N LEU A 762 9.95 -7.77 19.74
CA LEU A 762 10.42 -8.53 18.59
C LEU A 762 10.94 -9.90 19.01
N SER A 763 10.83 -10.87 18.13
CA SER A 763 11.23 -12.26 18.33
C SER A 763 12.27 -12.64 17.29
N LEU A 764 13.46 -13.00 17.75
CA LEU A 764 14.61 -13.37 16.93
C LEU A 764 14.77 -14.89 16.92
N ASP A 765 14.77 -15.47 15.72
CA ASP A 765 15.06 -16.89 15.53
C ASP A 765 16.52 -17.09 15.11
N LEU A 766 17.17 -18.01 15.82
CA LEU A 766 18.56 -18.38 15.65
C LEU A 766 18.66 -19.87 15.37
N VAL A 767 19.71 -20.27 14.66
CA VAL A 767 20.05 -21.66 14.42
C VAL A 767 21.49 -21.89 14.82
N THR A 768 21.75 -22.94 15.60
CA THR A 768 23.08 -23.36 16.01
C THR A 768 23.38 -24.78 15.52
N PHE A 769 24.62 -25.01 15.12
CA PHE A 769 25.12 -26.30 14.65
C PHE A 769 26.64 -26.35 14.79
N LEU A 770 27.21 -27.55 14.73
CA LEU A 770 28.67 -27.75 14.69
C LEU A 770 29.14 -27.77 13.24
N GLU A 771 30.14 -26.95 12.93
CA GLU A 771 30.74 -26.91 11.60
C GLU A 771 31.58 -28.18 11.32
N LEU A 772 31.36 -28.79 10.16
CA LEU A 772 32.08 -29.98 9.73
C LEU A 772 33.56 -29.69 9.52
N GLY A 773 34.41 -30.31 10.33
CA GLY A 773 35.88 -30.24 10.23
C GLY A 773 36.54 -29.47 11.36
N THR A 774 35.98 -28.31 11.75
CA THR A 774 36.48 -27.50 12.88
C THR A 774 35.85 -27.92 14.20
N LEU A 775 34.64 -28.50 14.17
CA LEU A 775 33.80 -28.77 15.35
C LEU A 775 33.48 -27.50 16.17
N GLU A 776 33.63 -26.33 15.55
CA GLU A 776 33.25 -25.06 16.19
C GLU A 776 31.73 -24.86 16.12
N GLN A 777 31.16 -24.34 17.21
CA GLN A 777 29.74 -23.98 17.25
C GLN A 777 29.50 -22.71 16.43
N GLN A 778 28.70 -22.84 15.38
CA GLN A 778 28.24 -21.73 14.54
C GLN A 778 26.82 -21.35 14.92
N VAL A 779 26.51 -20.05 14.88
CA VAL A 779 25.18 -19.51 15.16
C VAL A 779 24.78 -18.57 14.03
N TRP A 780 23.64 -18.82 13.40
CA TRP A 780 23.08 -18.01 12.32
C TRP A 780 21.75 -17.37 12.75
N ALA A 781 21.56 -16.10 12.42
CA ALA A 781 20.26 -15.44 12.48
C ALA A 781 19.45 -15.75 11.23
N VAL A 782 18.25 -16.30 11.41
CA VAL A 782 17.45 -16.88 10.31
C VAL A 782 16.08 -16.25 10.13
N ASP A 783 15.52 -15.64 11.17
CA ASP A 783 14.20 -15.01 11.12
C ASP A 783 14.00 -13.94 12.19
N LEU A 784 13.15 -12.94 11.90
CA LEU A 784 12.82 -11.86 12.81
C LEU A 784 11.33 -11.52 12.69
N ASP A 785 10.57 -11.81 13.73
CA ASP A 785 9.16 -11.45 13.82
C ASP A 785 9.00 -10.18 14.67
N ILE A 786 8.30 -9.18 14.14
CA ILE A 786 8.04 -7.93 14.87
C ILE A 786 6.66 -8.00 15.53
N GLY A 787 6.65 -8.02 16.86
CA GLY A 787 5.43 -8.23 17.61
C GLY A 787 5.60 -8.96 18.93
N TYR A 788 4.48 -9.16 19.63
CA TYR A 788 4.41 -9.98 20.83
C TYR A 788 4.33 -11.46 20.44
N SER A 789 5.33 -12.26 20.83
CA SER A 789 5.38 -13.68 20.46
C SER A 789 4.53 -14.57 21.39
N ASN A 790 4.15 -15.74 20.88
CA ASN A 790 3.48 -16.75 21.71
C ASN A 790 4.42 -17.35 22.76
N GLN A 791 5.74 -17.40 22.49
CA GLN A 791 6.73 -17.86 23.47
C GLN A 791 6.77 -16.90 24.67
N LEU A 792 6.76 -15.60 24.41
CA LEU A 792 6.72 -14.59 25.47
C LEU A 792 5.46 -14.73 26.32
N ALA A 793 4.30 -14.95 25.70
CA ALA A 793 3.04 -15.11 26.44
C ALA A 793 3.08 -16.30 27.40
N MET A 794 3.62 -17.44 26.95
CA MET A 794 3.78 -18.63 27.78
C MET A 794 4.85 -18.43 28.87
N THR A 795 5.89 -17.65 28.56
CA THR A 795 6.93 -17.26 29.53
C THR A 795 6.32 -16.41 30.66
N GLN A 796 5.44 -15.45 30.35
CA GLN A 796 4.77 -14.66 31.39
C GLN A 796 3.92 -15.53 32.32
N MET A 797 3.21 -16.52 31.78
CA MET A 797 2.45 -17.47 32.59
C MET A 797 3.37 -18.33 33.49
N MET A 798 4.47 -18.82 32.94
CA MET A 798 5.48 -19.58 33.72
C MET A 798 6.06 -18.75 34.86
N LEU A 799 6.44 -17.51 34.57
CA LEU A 799 7.03 -16.59 35.54
C LEU A 799 6.03 -16.20 36.64
N PHE A 800 4.77 -16.01 36.28
CA PHE A 800 3.69 -15.74 37.22
C PHE A 800 3.45 -16.93 38.16
N MET A 801 3.35 -18.15 37.61
CA MET A 801 3.05 -19.35 38.40
C MET A 801 4.18 -19.78 39.34
N THR A 802 5.41 -19.34 39.07
CA THR A 802 6.58 -19.64 39.91
C THR A 802 6.99 -18.47 40.82
N SER A 803 6.42 -17.28 40.62
CA SER A 803 6.98 -16.01 41.09
C SER A 803 8.48 -15.87 40.78
N GLY A 804 8.95 -16.55 39.73
CA GLY A 804 10.37 -16.68 39.38
C GLY A 804 10.86 -15.55 38.49
N THR A 805 12.17 -15.36 38.37
CA THR A 805 12.79 -14.39 37.47
C THR A 805 13.63 -15.13 36.44
N LEU A 806 13.43 -14.81 35.16
CA LEU A 806 14.27 -15.33 34.08
C LEU A 806 15.41 -14.36 33.82
N ASN A 807 16.62 -14.76 34.19
CA ASN A 807 17.82 -14.01 33.87
C ASN A 807 18.42 -14.52 32.56
N CYS A 808 18.07 -13.85 31.46
CA CYS A 808 18.57 -14.21 30.12
C CYS A 808 20.09 -14.04 29.96
N ARG A 809 20.76 -13.27 30.84
CA ARG A 809 22.22 -13.11 30.79
C ARG A 809 22.95 -14.32 31.37
N THR A 810 22.40 -14.93 32.42
CA THR A 810 22.96 -16.13 33.04
C THR A 810 22.36 -17.41 32.48
N GLY A 811 21.22 -17.33 31.79
CA GLY A 811 20.49 -18.50 31.30
C GLY A 811 19.79 -19.26 32.41
N CYS A 812 19.40 -18.60 33.50
CA CYS A 812 18.81 -19.24 34.67
C CYS A 812 17.38 -18.74 34.90
N LEU A 813 16.45 -19.68 35.09
CA LEU A 813 15.14 -19.42 35.64
C LEU A 813 15.21 -19.62 37.15
N GLU A 814 15.28 -18.52 37.87
CA GLU A 814 15.45 -18.48 39.31
C GLU A 814 14.10 -18.43 40.01
N VAL A 815 13.80 -19.45 40.81
CA VAL A 815 12.58 -19.51 41.60
C VAL A 815 12.91 -19.24 43.07
N PRO A 816 12.33 -18.19 43.67
CA PRO A 816 12.54 -17.88 45.09
C PRO A 816 12.10 -19.03 45.99
N PRO A 817 12.82 -19.27 47.11
CA PRO A 817 12.39 -20.24 48.12
C PRO A 817 11.08 -19.81 48.79
N LEU A 818 10.33 -20.76 49.33
CA LEU A 818 9.12 -20.42 50.10
C LEU A 818 9.50 -19.68 51.38
N VAL A 819 8.82 -18.55 51.61
CA VAL A 819 8.92 -17.80 52.86
C VAL A 819 8.08 -18.52 53.91
N ILE A 820 8.68 -19.49 54.61
CA ILE A 820 8.03 -20.11 55.77
C ILE A 820 8.08 -19.11 56.93
N ASN A 821 6.99 -18.39 57.15
CA ASN A 821 6.76 -17.61 58.38
C ASN A 821 6.56 -18.58 59.55
N SER A 822 7.64 -19.20 60.03
CA SER A 822 7.61 -19.95 61.27
C SER A 822 7.44 -18.97 62.42
N LYS A 823 6.30 -19.04 63.12
CA LYS A 823 6.14 -18.41 64.43
C LYS A 823 7.30 -18.89 65.30
N ALA A 824 8.04 -17.93 65.85
CA ALA A 824 9.22 -18.15 66.66
C ALA A 824 9.00 -19.23 67.73
N SER A 825 9.58 -20.41 67.53
CA SER A 825 9.92 -21.31 68.62
C SER A 825 11.41 -21.15 68.86
N ALA A 826 11.73 -20.51 69.98
CA ALA A 826 13.10 -20.30 70.41
C ALA A 826 13.78 -21.66 70.65
N ARG A 827 14.67 -22.08 69.74
CA ARG A 827 15.89 -22.84 70.03
C ARG A 827 16.79 -22.97 68.80
N HIS A 828 17.91 -22.27 68.86
CA HIS A 828 19.20 -22.48 68.19
C HIS A 828 19.24 -23.32 66.90
N LYS A 829 19.22 -22.63 65.76
CA LYS A 829 20.16 -22.79 64.63
C LYS A 829 20.04 -21.54 63.75
N ALA A 830 21.16 -20.98 63.30
CA ALA A 830 21.16 -19.89 62.33
C ALA A 830 20.29 -20.31 61.12
N PRO A 831 19.41 -19.44 60.61
CA PRO A 831 18.57 -19.79 59.47
C PRO A 831 19.49 -20.11 58.29
N LYS A 832 19.54 -21.38 57.86
CA LYS A 832 20.09 -21.73 56.56
C LYS A 832 19.20 -21.02 55.54
N ALA A 833 19.72 -19.98 54.89
CA ALA A 833 19.06 -19.36 53.75
C ALA A 833 18.74 -20.48 52.76
N LEU A 834 17.44 -20.76 52.54
CA LEU A 834 17.00 -21.67 51.50
C LEU A 834 17.50 -21.08 50.17
N SER A 835 18.33 -21.83 49.44
CA SER A 835 18.95 -21.35 48.21
C SER A 835 17.89 -21.19 47.11
N VAL A 836 17.98 -20.10 46.34
CA VAL A 836 17.26 -19.93 45.06
C VAL A 836 17.47 -21.19 44.21
N THR A 837 16.38 -21.78 43.72
CA THR A 837 16.45 -23.00 42.90
C THR A 837 16.30 -22.65 41.43
N SER A 838 17.22 -23.15 40.61
CA SER A 838 17.07 -23.09 39.15
C SER A 838 15.99 -24.08 38.72
N ARG A 839 15.16 -23.67 37.75
CA ARG A 839 14.12 -24.50 37.14
C ARG A 839 14.26 -24.51 35.63
N PHE A 840 13.60 -25.48 35.00
CA PHE A 840 13.41 -25.57 33.56
C PHE A 840 11.92 -25.70 33.26
N ALA A 841 11.51 -25.17 32.12
CA ALA A 841 10.14 -25.26 31.63
C ALA A 841 10.12 -25.76 30.19
N VAL A 842 9.10 -26.55 29.86
CA VAL A 842 8.75 -26.91 28.49
C VAL A 842 7.35 -26.38 28.23
N MET A 843 7.18 -25.63 27.14
CA MET A 843 5.95 -24.91 26.86
C MET A 843 5.53 -25.04 25.40
N SER A 844 4.22 -25.10 25.17
CA SER A 844 3.64 -25.06 23.83
C SER A 844 2.28 -24.37 23.88
N SER A 845 2.04 -23.46 22.92
CA SER A 845 0.76 -22.78 22.69
C SER A 845 -0.01 -23.32 21.49
N LYS A 846 0.55 -24.31 20.78
CA LYS A 846 0.06 -24.81 19.49
C LYS A 846 -0.34 -26.30 19.57
N LEU A 847 -0.74 -26.78 20.75
CA LEU A 847 -1.19 -28.16 20.90
C LEU A 847 -2.61 -28.29 20.34
N PHE A 848 -2.83 -29.27 19.47
CA PHE A 848 -4.12 -29.51 18.83
C PHE A 848 -4.52 -30.99 18.90
N HIS A 849 -5.81 -31.20 19.20
CA HIS A 849 -6.45 -32.51 19.15
C HIS A 849 -7.94 -32.34 18.83
N THR A 850 -8.44 -32.97 17.75
CA THR A 850 -9.84 -32.78 17.31
C THR A 850 -10.87 -33.19 18.36
N ASN A 851 -10.59 -34.22 19.15
CA ASN A 851 -11.55 -34.72 20.15
C ASN A 851 -11.72 -33.79 21.36
N LEU A 852 -10.84 -32.80 21.56
CA LEU A 852 -11.02 -31.81 22.63
C LEU A 852 -12.32 -31.01 22.46
N SER A 853 -12.83 -30.88 21.23
CA SER A 853 -14.10 -30.19 20.98
C SER A 853 -15.30 -30.90 21.62
N MET A 854 -15.17 -32.17 21.97
CA MET A 854 -16.22 -32.98 22.59
C MET A 854 -16.11 -33.05 24.11
N VAL A 855 -15.01 -32.55 24.69
CA VAL A 855 -14.73 -32.65 26.12
C VAL A 855 -14.92 -31.29 26.78
N HIS A 856 -15.84 -31.20 27.74
CA HIS A 856 -16.00 -30.00 28.55
C HIS A 856 -14.80 -29.79 29.48
N TYR A 857 -14.41 -28.53 29.73
CA TYR A 857 -13.25 -28.21 30.57
C TYR A 857 -13.36 -28.79 31.99
N SER A 858 -14.56 -28.83 32.57
CA SER A 858 -14.80 -29.45 33.88
C SER A 858 -14.40 -30.94 33.91
N VAL A 859 -14.79 -31.70 32.89
CA VAL A 859 -14.44 -33.12 32.72
C VAL A 859 -12.94 -33.26 32.43
N PHE A 860 -12.40 -32.41 31.55
CA PHE A 860 -10.97 -32.38 31.24
C PHE A 860 -10.11 -32.20 32.50
N PHE A 861 -10.47 -31.25 33.37
CA PHE A 861 -9.73 -31.02 34.61
C PHE A 861 -9.89 -32.14 35.64
N GLN A 862 -11.06 -32.79 35.70
CA GLN A 862 -11.26 -33.99 36.55
C GLN A 862 -10.36 -35.14 36.11
N MET A 863 -10.27 -35.37 34.80
CA MET A 863 -9.37 -36.35 34.19
C MET A 863 -7.91 -36.01 34.53
N CYS A 864 -7.45 -34.78 34.26
CA CYS A 864 -6.08 -34.36 34.62
C CYS A 864 -5.78 -34.57 36.10
N LYS A 865 -6.71 -34.22 36.99
CA LYS A 865 -6.56 -34.42 38.43
C LYS A 865 -6.44 -35.90 38.81
N ALA A 866 -7.22 -36.79 38.20
CA ALA A 866 -7.15 -38.23 38.43
C ALA A 866 -5.77 -38.81 38.07
N HIS A 867 -5.15 -38.30 37.01
CA HIS A 867 -3.81 -38.68 36.57
C HIS A 867 -2.67 -37.86 37.19
N ARG A 868 -2.96 -37.04 38.21
CA ARG A 868 -1.98 -36.13 38.87
C ARG A 868 -1.29 -35.15 37.91
N ILE A 869 -1.97 -34.80 36.82
CA ILE A 869 -1.55 -33.72 35.92
C ILE A 869 -2.04 -32.42 36.53
N GLY A 870 -1.13 -31.67 37.13
CA GLY A 870 -1.42 -30.38 37.74
C GLY A 870 -0.16 -29.69 38.23
N PHE A 871 -0.35 -28.48 38.76
CA PHE A 871 0.74 -27.68 39.32
C PHE A 871 0.72 -27.76 40.85
N ASP A 872 1.86 -28.07 41.44
CA ASP A 872 2.07 -28.04 42.88
C ASP A 872 2.52 -26.64 43.30
N ILE A 873 1.65 -25.91 43.98
CA ILE A 873 1.91 -24.55 44.47
C ILE A 873 3.03 -24.53 45.51
N LYS A 874 3.16 -25.59 46.33
CA LYS A 874 4.19 -25.66 47.36
C LYS A 874 5.56 -25.86 46.74
N GLU A 875 5.69 -26.81 45.83
CA GLU A 875 6.98 -27.11 45.18
C GLU A 875 7.28 -26.19 43.97
N ARG A 876 6.30 -25.39 43.56
CA ARG A 876 6.31 -24.51 42.37
C ARG A 876 6.77 -25.26 41.11
N GLN A 877 6.25 -26.47 40.93
CA GLN A 877 6.58 -27.37 39.82
C GLN A 877 5.32 -28.12 39.36
N GLY A 878 5.38 -28.73 38.18
CA GLY A 878 4.26 -29.45 37.58
C GLY A 878 3.71 -28.72 36.35
N SER A 879 2.45 -28.95 36.03
CA SER A 879 1.85 -28.55 34.75
C SER A 879 0.69 -27.57 34.86
N VAL A 880 0.71 -26.54 34.01
CA VAL A 880 -0.30 -25.48 33.91
C VAL A 880 -0.78 -25.38 32.47
N PHE A 881 -2.09 -25.18 32.28
CA PHE A 881 -2.69 -25.08 30.96
C PHE A 881 -2.93 -23.61 30.56
N ALA A 882 -2.51 -23.24 29.36
CA ALA A 882 -2.94 -21.97 28.75
C ALA A 882 -4.17 -22.28 27.89
N LEU A 883 -5.36 -22.09 28.44
CA LEU A 883 -6.61 -22.38 27.74
C LEU A 883 -7.11 -21.14 26.99
N HIS A 884 -7.69 -21.34 25.82
CA HIS A 884 -8.30 -20.25 25.05
C HIS A 884 -9.59 -20.73 24.42
N ASP A 885 -10.58 -19.84 24.41
CA ASP A 885 -11.83 -20.16 23.75
C ASP A 885 -11.72 -19.97 22.24
N SER A 886 -12.47 -20.78 21.51
CA SER A 886 -12.59 -20.69 20.06
C SER A 886 -13.89 -21.34 19.61
N THR A 887 -14.27 -21.10 18.37
CA THR A 887 -15.43 -21.76 17.77
C THR A 887 -15.29 -23.30 17.76
N GLU A 888 -14.09 -23.82 17.54
CA GLU A 888 -13.85 -25.26 17.40
C GLU A 888 -13.42 -25.96 18.70
N ARG A 889 -12.79 -25.26 19.67
CA ARG A 889 -12.26 -25.84 20.93
C ARG A 889 -11.39 -27.09 20.76
N LYS A 890 -10.49 -27.09 19.77
CA LYS A 890 -9.60 -28.22 19.46
C LYS A 890 -8.14 -28.00 19.88
N SER A 891 -7.84 -26.89 20.53
CA SER A 891 -6.46 -26.49 20.84
C SER A 891 -6.32 -26.05 22.29
N LEU A 892 -5.14 -26.28 22.87
CA LEU A 892 -4.78 -25.83 24.19
C LEU A 892 -3.29 -25.47 24.23
N GLY A 893 -2.86 -24.77 25.27
CA GLY A 893 -1.46 -24.62 25.62
C GLY A 893 -1.12 -25.37 26.91
N LEU A 894 0.14 -25.77 27.05
CA LEU A 894 0.67 -26.47 28.21
C LEU A 894 2.04 -25.88 28.58
N VAL A 895 2.27 -25.68 29.87
CA VAL A 895 3.57 -25.36 30.46
C VAL A 895 3.86 -26.43 31.50
N THR A 896 5.02 -27.06 31.44
CA THR A 896 5.49 -28.01 32.44
C THR A 896 6.81 -27.50 33.02
N ILE A 897 6.87 -27.35 34.35
CA ILE A 897 8.02 -26.82 35.09
C ILE A 897 8.61 -27.94 35.96
N SER A 898 9.93 -28.11 35.90
CA SER A 898 10.68 -29.12 36.66
C SER A 898 12.03 -28.53 37.15
N PRO A 899 12.66 -29.12 38.18
CA PRO A 899 14.04 -28.79 38.58
C PRO A 899 15.08 -29.10 37.50
N ASP A 900 14.80 -30.04 36.61
CA ASP A 900 15.70 -30.53 35.58
C ASP A 900 15.05 -30.51 34.18
N LEU A 901 15.85 -30.19 33.15
CA LEU A 901 15.36 -30.11 31.77
C LEU A 901 14.79 -31.46 31.27
N LYS A 902 15.48 -32.57 31.58
CA LYS A 902 15.06 -33.92 31.18
C LYS A 902 13.70 -34.27 31.80
N GLY A 903 13.51 -34.00 33.09
CA GLY A 903 12.26 -34.20 33.81
C GLY A 903 11.13 -33.32 33.28
N ALA A 904 11.42 -32.06 32.91
CA ALA A 904 10.42 -31.20 32.26
C ALA A 904 9.96 -31.78 30.91
N LEU A 905 10.91 -32.20 30.06
CA LEU A 905 10.63 -32.81 28.75
C LEU A 905 9.83 -34.11 28.89
N LEU A 906 10.26 -35.03 29.75
CA LEU A 906 9.60 -36.31 29.97
C LEU A 906 8.19 -36.13 30.57
N THR A 907 8.04 -35.23 31.54
CA THR A 907 6.72 -34.94 32.14
C THR A 907 5.78 -34.32 31.12
N PHE A 908 6.27 -33.39 30.28
CA PHE A 908 5.49 -32.79 29.21
C PHE A 908 5.01 -33.85 28.20
N ALA A 909 5.91 -34.71 27.72
CA ALA A 909 5.58 -35.80 26.80
C ALA A 909 4.60 -36.81 27.42
N HIS A 910 4.81 -37.17 28.69
CA HIS A 910 3.95 -38.07 29.44
C HIS A 910 2.52 -37.53 29.57
N ASN A 911 2.38 -36.24 29.92
CA ASN A 911 1.07 -35.60 30.03
C ASN A 911 0.33 -35.58 28.70
N LEU A 912 1.02 -35.30 27.59
CA LEU A 912 0.40 -35.36 26.25
C LEU A 912 -0.05 -36.79 25.89
N SER A 913 0.72 -37.80 26.27
CA SER A 913 0.37 -39.21 26.05
C SER A 913 -0.90 -39.60 26.80
N ILE A 914 -1.00 -39.27 28.09
CA ILE A 914 -2.19 -39.53 28.91
C ILE A 914 -3.40 -38.80 28.34
N ILE A 915 -3.28 -37.50 28.08
CA ILE A 915 -4.40 -36.70 27.55
C ILE A 915 -4.88 -37.30 26.23
N HIS A 916 -3.97 -37.69 25.34
CA HIS A 916 -4.34 -38.34 24.08
C HIS A 916 -5.10 -39.66 24.31
N GLN A 917 -4.63 -40.51 25.22
CA GLN A 917 -5.26 -41.81 25.52
C GLN A 917 -6.68 -41.64 26.08
N GLU A 918 -6.87 -40.71 27.02
CA GLU A 918 -8.17 -40.51 27.67
C GLU A 918 -9.23 -39.90 26.75
N ILE A 919 -8.83 -38.99 25.84
CA ILE A 919 -9.78 -38.35 24.91
C ILE A 919 -9.92 -39.10 23.58
N SER A 920 -9.21 -40.21 23.39
CA SER A 920 -9.22 -41.00 22.16
C SER A 920 -9.75 -42.40 22.40
N ALA A 921 -10.85 -42.75 21.74
CA ALA A 921 -11.34 -44.13 21.71
C ALA A 921 -10.63 -44.94 20.61
N PRO A 922 -10.62 -46.28 20.65
CA PRO A 922 -10.03 -47.13 19.60
C PRO A 922 -10.56 -46.83 18.19
N ASN A 923 -11.84 -46.47 18.10
CA ASN A 923 -12.55 -46.08 16.88
C ASN A 923 -12.57 -44.57 16.61
N LEU A 924 -12.01 -43.74 17.51
CA LEU A 924 -12.02 -42.27 17.41
C LEU A 924 -10.69 -41.69 17.88
N GLN A 925 -9.62 -41.92 17.12
CA GLN A 925 -8.29 -41.41 17.45
C GLN A 925 -8.14 -39.88 17.30
N GLY A 926 -8.97 -39.25 16.46
CA GLY A 926 -8.85 -37.83 16.16
C GLY A 926 -7.57 -37.45 15.39
N LYS A 927 -7.51 -36.20 14.90
CA LYS A 927 -6.27 -35.62 14.35
C LYS A 927 -5.55 -34.86 15.46
N THR A 928 -4.24 -35.05 15.58
CA THR A 928 -3.43 -34.41 16.64
C THR A 928 -1.97 -34.26 16.24
N ASN A 929 -1.29 -33.25 16.80
CA ASN A 929 0.16 -33.10 16.74
C ASN A 929 0.90 -33.67 17.97
N PHE A 930 0.19 -34.23 18.96
CA PHE A 930 0.79 -34.69 20.22
C PHE A 930 1.81 -35.81 19.99
N LYS A 931 1.43 -36.84 19.22
CA LYS A 931 2.28 -38.00 18.93
C LYS A 931 3.62 -37.61 18.29
N LYS A 932 3.55 -36.66 17.35
CA LYS A 932 4.71 -36.15 16.63
C LYS A 932 5.63 -35.34 17.53
N LEU A 933 5.07 -34.51 18.40
CA LEU A 933 5.84 -33.76 19.39
C LEU A 933 6.48 -34.67 20.44
N ILE A 934 5.77 -35.69 20.92
CA ILE A 934 6.32 -36.70 21.85
C ILE A 934 7.56 -37.36 21.25
N LYS A 935 7.47 -37.80 19.99
CA LYS A 935 8.61 -38.39 19.28
C LYS A 935 9.80 -37.44 19.18
N ASN A 936 9.57 -36.16 18.88
CA ASN A 936 10.65 -35.16 18.85
C ASN A 936 11.30 -34.98 20.22
N ILE A 937 10.50 -34.95 21.28
CA ILE A 937 11.02 -34.85 22.65
C ILE A 937 11.88 -36.08 23.01
N GLU A 938 11.45 -37.29 22.62
CA GLU A 938 12.23 -38.51 22.82
C GLU A 938 13.58 -38.46 22.10
N GLU A 939 13.61 -37.94 20.86
CA GLU A 939 14.85 -37.72 20.10
C GLU A 939 15.78 -36.72 20.81
N VAL A 940 15.25 -35.57 21.28
CA VAL A 940 16.01 -34.55 22.02
C VAL A 940 16.57 -35.11 23.34
N VAL A 941 15.76 -35.87 24.09
CA VAL A 941 16.21 -36.51 25.33
C VAL A 941 17.29 -37.56 25.05
N GLY A 942 17.17 -38.33 23.97
CA GLY A 942 18.19 -39.29 23.53
C GLY A 942 19.54 -38.62 23.26
N VAL A 943 19.55 -37.52 22.51
CA VAL A 943 20.76 -36.72 22.24
C VAL A 943 21.36 -36.15 23.52
N THR A 944 20.52 -35.65 24.44
CA THR A 944 20.97 -35.08 25.72
C THR A 944 21.68 -36.14 26.59
N ILE A 945 21.18 -37.38 26.60
CA ILE A 945 21.81 -38.50 27.32
C ILE A 945 23.17 -38.83 26.70
N GLN A 946 23.24 -38.94 25.38
CA GLN A 946 24.48 -39.23 24.67
C GLN A 946 25.55 -38.17 24.93
N ASN A 947 25.18 -36.89 24.90
CA ASN A 947 26.11 -35.79 25.20
C ASN A 947 26.61 -35.84 26.65
N ALA A 948 25.73 -36.12 27.62
CA ALA A 948 26.12 -36.24 29.02
C ALA A 948 27.01 -37.46 29.32
N GLU A 949 26.89 -38.53 28.52
CA GLU A 949 27.79 -39.69 28.59
C GLU A 949 29.18 -39.36 28.00
N ILE A 950 29.21 -38.61 26.90
CA ILE A 950 30.47 -38.14 26.28
C ILE A 950 31.22 -37.22 27.24
N GLU A 951 30.55 -36.24 27.85
CA GLU A 951 31.15 -35.32 28.84
C GLU A 951 31.68 -36.01 30.10
N LYS A 952 31.11 -37.17 30.48
CA LYS A 952 31.63 -37.99 31.60
C LYS A 952 32.80 -38.87 31.21
N SER A 953 32.98 -39.12 29.91
CA SER A 953 34.05 -39.95 29.36
C SER A 953 35.28 -39.14 28.89
N ALA A 954 35.11 -37.83 28.72
CA ALA A 954 36.16 -36.84 28.48
C ALA A 954 36.65 -36.25 29.81
#